data_AF-R7QC49-F1
#
_entry.id   AF-R7QC49-F1
#
_cell.length_a   1.000
_cell.length_b   1.000
_cell.length_c   1.000
_cell.angle_alpha   90.00
_cell.angle_beta   90.00
_cell.angle_gamma   90.00
#
_symmetry.space_group_name_H-M   'P 1'
#
loop_
_entity.id
_entity.type
_entity.pdbx_description
1 polymer ?
#
loop_
_entity_poly.entity_id
_entity_poly.type
_entity_poly.pdbx_seq_one_letter_code
_entity_poly.pdbx_strand_id
1 'polypeptide(L)'
;MTFVISPASAVLSNSSTSCFQGRAICKRHITPLHRKGIAQNVIVCTATNTVATPPEKFENESVGDPSTADDAWEGLKRLIPFHAIRNIMKPGQYLGNEFGAIRKPWDDAKVRFCLAYPDLYSIGMSSTGHVVLYSCINEEPDLLCDRSYLPGPDMQEVLQKYDRPLFAVESKRALVDFDIIGMSLMYELGATNCVKVMQLAGIPYTWRERDAVSTKLRSGPPLIFAGGLTVTANPEPYCDLFDFMSIGDGEEMLPAMGRCQNALPQPWRATALVPLTDPVHDRLTVEVRRGCTRGCRFCLPGMVQRPARDVAPEDVIRTVKEGVKKTGYNEFSLLSLSCSDWLSLPSVGLQLKNEMKEENQAISLSLGSQRVDRFSTDIANVIGGLRRSGITFAPEAGTQRMRDVINKGLTNEDLARGVKLAYDSGYQNVKLYFMINLPSETDEDVMGIAETIKWLQRICKTQGRRRLSINVTISTFTPKSWTPFQWHSTSIDQVRRKQKMLKKSLRSSPDVKLSMTDPMLSAMEDFIGRGDRRLGVVIIRAHELGAGMDAWWEGMKDAYDAWCVAIKEAGLEWKYRQSENGEWNIAETAAEEVRGPRDYEGTSPLDRPLPWDHIDPGLDKGWLRDELMRALTETLTSDCAFYDCSSCGVCGDEMGNNITIAPPPVPEYGGVHIPSTDTKQRVRVAFEKRGAMSLASHLDYSRMLDRAIRRASLPISFTGGFHPRPRITIAAALPFGGTADKELVDFMLKEEIDVSQFKQKLDAELPQGTRIVWARDVPVKSPAVSVLMCSATYVIAIDAEDMSINWNDVIRRVLESGPVEVEKVSKPCWAFALD
;
A
#
# COMPACT_ATOMS: atom_id res chain seq x y z
N MET A 1 -18.76 -36.70 -10.84
CA MET A 1 -18.61 -37.43 -12.13
C MET A 1 -17.60 -36.70 -13.00
N THR A 2 -16.90 -37.39 -13.90
CA THR A 2 -15.83 -36.83 -14.74
C THR A 2 -16.37 -36.58 -16.16
N PHE A 3 -16.28 -35.35 -16.67
CA PHE A 3 -16.77 -34.98 -18.01
C PHE A 3 -15.63 -34.47 -18.88
N VAL A 4 -15.60 -34.87 -20.16
CA VAL A 4 -14.67 -34.34 -21.16
C VAL A 4 -15.45 -33.40 -22.07
N ILE A 5 -15.10 -32.12 -22.09
CA ILE A 5 -15.71 -31.13 -23.01
C ILE A 5 -14.66 -30.72 -24.04
N SER A 6 -15.00 -30.90 -25.32
CA SER A 6 -14.22 -30.44 -26.47
C SER A 6 -14.63 -28.99 -26.82
N PRO A 7 -13.72 -28.04 -27.05
CA PRO A 7 -14.03 -26.76 -27.66
C PRO A 7 -14.32 -27.02 -29.13
N ALA A 8 -15.59 -26.92 -29.51
CA ALA A 8 -15.95 -26.86 -30.92
C ALA A 8 -15.26 -25.66 -31.58
N SER A 9 -14.68 -25.93 -32.75
CA SER A 9 -13.90 -25.02 -33.58
C SER A 9 -14.58 -23.65 -33.79
N ALA A 10 -14.10 -22.62 -33.08
CA ALA A 10 -14.40 -21.24 -33.43
C ALA A 10 -13.54 -20.85 -34.64
N VAL A 11 -14.08 -21.05 -35.85
CA VAL A 11 -13.56 -20.47 -37.08
C VAL A 11 -13.77 -18.95 -36.99
N LEU A 12 -12.73 -18.21 -36.61
CA LEU A 12 -12.69 -16.76 -36.82
C LEU A 12 -12.44 -16.50 -38.30
N SER A 13 -13.52 -16.35 -39.08
CA SER A 13 -13.44 -15.81 -40.44
C SER A 13 -13.09 -14.32 -40.36
N ASN A 14 -11.83 -13.99 -40.65
CA ASN A 14 -11.43 -12.63 -40.98
C ASN A 14 -12.05 -12.25 -42.33
N SER A 15 -13.04 -11.37 -42.34
CA SER A 15 -13.41 -10.60 -43.52
C SER A 15 -13.33 -9.11 -43.21
N SER A 16 -12.28 -8.49 -43.73
CA SER A 16 -12.08 -7.05 -43.83
C SER A 16 -13.03 -6.44 -44.88
N THR A 17 -13.86 -5.46 -44.52
CA THR A 17 -14.12 -4.24 -45.34
C THR A 17 -15.03 -3.20 -44.64
N SER A 18 -14.45 -2.00 -44.46
CA SER A 18 -15.01 -0.63 -44.64
C SER A 18 -16.35 -0.16 -44.05
N CYS A 19 -16.24 0.90 -43.21
CA CYS A 19 -17.00 2.18 -43.22
C CYS A 19 -18.54 2.20 -43.27
N PHE A 20 -19.20 2.79 -42.25
CA PHE A 20 -19.81 4.14 -42.32
C PHE A 20 -20.48 4.58 -41.00
N GLN A 21 -20.63 5.89 -40.88
CA GLN A 21 -21.17 6.70 -39.77
C GLN A 21 -22.63 6.40 -39.38
N GLY A 22 -23.01 6.69 -38.13
CA GLY A 22 -24.42 6.91 -37.76
C GLY A 22 -24.69 7.03 -36.26
N ARG A 23 -24.89 8.26 -35.78
CA ARG A 23 -25.53 8.55 -34.47
C ARG A 23 -26.99 8.09 -34.52
N ALA A 24 -27.48 7.41 -33.47
CA ALA A 24 -28.89 7.46 -33.10
C ALA A 24 -29.10 7.15 -31.61
N ILE A 25 -29.83 8.06 -30.98
CA ILE A 25 -30.37 8.03 -29.62
C ILE A 25 -31.59 7.09 -29.61
N CYS A 26 -31.74 6.23 -28.61
CA CYS A 26 -33.08 5.78 -28.22
C CYS A 26 -33.20 5.52 -26.71
N LYS A 27 -34.11 6.27 -26.09
CA LYS A 27 -34.67 6.06 -24.74
C LYS A 27 -35.76 4.99 -24.79
N ARG A 28 -36.14 4.49 -23.59
CA ARG A 28 -37.35 3.72 -23.17
C ARG A 28 -37.00 2.27 -22.82
N HIS A 29 -37.53 1.61 -21.78
CA HIS A 29 -38.47 1.95 -20.70
C HIS A 29 -38.19 0.98 -19.53
N ILE A 30 -38.31 1.44 -18.29
CA ILE A 30 -38.31 0.61 -17.08
C ILE A 30 -39.77 0.35 -16.70
N THR A 31 -40.15 -0.92 -16.53
CA THR A 31 -41.32 -1.33 -15.73
C THR A 31 -40.97 -2.63 -14.99
N PRO A 32 -41.19 -2.75 -13.66
CA PRO A 32 -40.82 -3.92 -12.89
C PRO A 32 -41.96 -4.96 -12.87
N LEU A 33 -41.61 -6.24 -13.01
CA LEU A 33 -42.51 -7.36 -12.77
C LEU A 33 -42.02 -8.15 -11.55
N HIS A 34 -42.89 -8.24 -10.54
CA HIS A 34 -42.72 -8.98 -9.29
C HIS A 34 -43.14 -10.45 -9.46
N ARG A 35 -42.59 -11.31 -8.57
CA ARG A 35 -42.90 -12.73 -8.24
C ARG A 35 -42.18 -13.76 -9.12
N LYS A 36 -41.53 -14.82 -8.63
CA LYS A 36 -41.65 -15.66 -7.42
C LYS A 36 -40.29 -16.31 -7.14
N GLY A 37 -39.98 -16.61 -5.87
CA GLY A 37 -38.71 -17.23 -5.46
C GLY A 37 -38.55 -18.67 -5.95
N ILE A 38 -37.31 -19.04 -6.29
CA ILE A 38 -36.83 -20.42 -6.50
C ILE A 38 -35.34 -20.45 -6.09
N ALA A 39 -34.96 -21.54 -5.42
CA ALA A 39 -33.70 -21.77 -4.71
C ALA A 39 -32.44 -21.61 -5.58
N GLN A 40 -31.41 -20.98 -5.02
CA GLN A 40 -30.05 -20.94 -5.55
C GLN A 40 -29.32 -22.23 -5.16
N ASN A 41 -29.21 -23.19 -6.07
CA ASN A 41 -28.37 -24.37 -5.86
C ASN A 41 -26.93 -24.08 -6.31
N VAL A 42 -26.02 -24.10 -5.33
CA VAL A 42 -24.60 -23.82 -5.45
C VAL A 42 -23.84 -25.09 -5.85
N ILE A 43 -22.94 -24.99 -6.82
CA ILE A 43 -22.09 -26.10 -7.29
C ILE A 43 -20.65 -25.91 -6.76
N VAL A 44 -20.10 -26.90 -6.05
CA VAL A 44 -18.76 -26.88 -5.42
C VAL A 44 -18.05 -28.23 -5.52
N CYS A 45 -16.77 -28.20 -5.94
CA CYS A 45 -15.74 -29.23 -5.73
C CYS A 45 -14.97 -28.94 -4.42
N THR A 46 -14.63 -29.85 -3.50
CA THR A 46 -14.31 -31.30 -3.50
C THR A 46 -14.54 -31.88 -2.08
N ALA A 47 -14.59 -33.21 -1.97
CA ALA A 47 -15.00 -34.01 -0.81
C ALA A 47 -14.18 -33.88 0.50
N THR A 48 -14.88 -33.93 1.63
CA THR A 48 -14.51 -34.60 2.89
C THR A 48 -15.82 -35.04 3.59
N ASN A 49 -15.88 -36.29 4.07
CA ASN A 49 -17.09 -36.90 4.64
C ASN A 49 -17.40 -36.32 6.02
N THR A 50 -18.57 -35.68 6.18
CA THR A 50 -19.37 -35.68 7.41
C THR A 50 -20.80 -35.21 7.07
N VAL A 51 -21.80 -35.99 7.48
CA VAL A 51 -23.22 -35.74 7.25
C VAL A 51 -23.67 -34.58 8.15
N ALA A 52 -24.19 -33.50 7.58
CA ALA A 52 -24.75 -32.37 8.32
C ALA A 52 -26.28 -32.33 8.16
N THR A 53 -26.99 -32.54 9.27
CA THR A 53 -28.35 -32.05 9.52
C THR A 53 -28.35 -30.52 9.64
N PRO A 54 -29.51 -29.83 9.46
CA PRO A 54 -29.58 -28.36 9.39
C PRO A 54 -29.07 -27.70 10.69
N PRO A 55 -28.47 -26.49 10.63
CA PRO A 55 -27.87 -25.91 11.81
C PRO A 55 -28.94 -25.38 12.76
N GLU A 56 -29.09 -26.07 13.89
CA GLU A 56 -29.29 -25.37 15.16
C GLU A 56 -28.14 -24.38 15.38
N LYS A 57 -28.37 -23.33 16.18
CA LYS A 57 -27.34 -22.35 16.55
C LYS A 57 -26.02 -23.07 16.80
N PHE A 58 -24.94 -22.64 16.13
CA PHE A 58 -23.58 -23.10 16.46
C PHE A 58 -23.33 -22.75 17.93
N GLU A 59 -23.61 -23.70 18.83
CA GLU A 59 -23.18 -23.60 20.21
C GLU A 59 -21.64 -23.59 20.23
N ASN A 60 -21.07 -22.84 21.17
CA ASN A 60 -19.64 -22.75 21.44
C ASN A 60 -19.09 -24.12 21.91
N GLU A 61 -19.10 -25.13 21.04
CA GLU A 61 -18.26 -26.31 21.23
C GLU A 61 -16.81 -25.86 21.05
N SER A 62 -15.96 -26.27 22.00
CA SER A 62 -14.53 -25.98 22.02
C SER A 62 -13.89 -26.36 20.68
N VAL A 63 -13.73 -25.36 19.81
CA VAL A 63 -13.08 -25.47 18.52
C VAL A 63 -11.65 -25.94 18.78
N GLY A 64 -11.32 -27.16 18.33
CA GLY A 64 -9.95 -27.65 18.36
C GLY A 64 -9.00 -26.62 17.75
N ASP A 65 -7.83 -26.45 18.38
CA ASP A 65 -6.91 -25.36 18.11
C ASP A 65 -6.65 -25.15 16.59
N PRO A 66 -7.09 -24.01 16.01
CA PRO A 66 -6.80 -23.64 14.63
C PRO A 66 -5.29 -23.61 14.29
N SER A 67 -4.41 -23.51 15.31
CA SER A 67 -2.94 -23.55 15.15
C SER A 67 -2.43 -24.86 14.53
N THR A 68 -3.23 -25.93 14.58
CA THR A 68 -2.89 -27.25 14.03
C THR A 68 -3.28 -27.42 12.56
N ALA A 69 -4.00 -26.46 11.96
CA ALA A 69 -4.23 -26.48 10.53
C ALA A 69 -2.98 -25.96 9.80
N ASP A 70 -2.08 -26.88 9.44
CA ASP A 70 -1.00 -26.61 8.47
C ASP A 70 -1.56 -26.02 7.16
N ASP A 71 -2.86 -26.16 6.88
CA ASP A 71 -3.53 -25.60 5.73
C ASP A 71 -4.35 -24.33 6.07
N ALA A 72 -3.84 -23.17 5.65
CA ALA A 72 -4.50 -21.86 5.73
C ALA A 72 -5.93 -21.84 5.18
N TRP A 73 -6.20 -22.68 4.18
CA TRP A 73 -7.49 -22.78 3.52
C TRP A 73 -8.55 -23.42 4.40
N GLU A 74 -8.19 -24.52 5.06
CA GLU A 74 -9.10 -25.21 5.99
C GLU A 74 -9.43 -24.31 7.19
N GLY A 75 -8.44 -23.56 7.69
CA GLY A 75 -8.67 -22.55 8.72
C GLY A 75 -9.71 -21.51 8.33
N LEU A 76 -9.63 -20.97 7.10
CA LEU A 76 -10.61 -19.98 6.63
C LEU A 76 -12.01 -20.59 6.44
N LYS A 77 -12.10 -21.82 5.91
CA LYS A 77 -13.38 -22.53 5.74
C LYS A 77 -14.08 -22.86 7.05
N ARG A 78 -13.33 -23.04 8.15
CA ARG A 78 -13.91 -23.22 9.50
C ARG A 78 -14.59 -21.95 10.00
N LEU A 79 -14.04 -20.78 9.65
CA LEU A 79 -14.64 -19.49 10.05
C LEU A 79 -15.85 -19.14 9.18
N ILE A 80 -15.72 -19.29 7.86
CA ILE A 80 -16.68 -18.79 6.90
C ILE A 80 -17.08 -19.92 5.92
N PRO A 81 -18.37 -20.14 5.67
CA PRO A 81 -18.82 -21.12 4.70
C PRO A 81 -18.22 -20.86 3.30
N PHE A 82 -17.84 -21.94 2.61
CA PHE A 82 -17.17 -21.83 1.32
C PHE A 82 -17.94 -21.00 0.28
N HIS A 83 -19.27 -21.15 0.21
CA HIS A 83 -20.09 -20.39 -0.73
C HIS A 83 -20.04 -18.87 -0.47
N ALA A 84 -19.82 -18.44 0.79
CA ALA A 84 -19.67 -17.04 1.14
C ALA A 84 -18.26 -16.53 0.84
N ILE A 85 -17.22 -17.34 1.11
CA ILE A 85 -15.83 -17.01 0.75
C ILE A 85 -15.72 -16.72 -0.74
N ARG A 86 -16.45 -17.48 -1.57
CA ARG A 86 -16.47 -17.26 -3.01
C ARG A 86 -16.87 -15.82 -3.32
N ASN A 87 -17.99 -15.33 -2.81
CA ASN A 87 -18.52 -13.99 -3.12
C ASN A 87 -17.62 -12.80 -2.76
N ILE A 88 -16.51 -13.03 -2.05
CA ILE A 88 -15.50 -12.04 -1.74
C ILE A 88 -14.66 -11.77 -2.99
N MET A 89 -14.33 -10.50 -3.28
CA MET A 89 -13.56 -10.12 -4.47
C MET A 89 -12.11 -10.62 -4.44
N LYS A 90 -11.47 -10.61 -3.27
CA LYS A 90 -10.05 -11.00 -3.10
C LYS A 90 -9.82 -11.85 -1.82
N PRO A 91 -10.45 -13.03 -1.69
CA PRO A 91 -10.37 -13.84 -0.47
C PRO A 91 -8.96 -14.35 -0.17
N GLY A 92 -8.07 -14.40 -1.17
CA GLY A 92 -6.66 -14.76 -0.98
C GLY A 92 -5.90 -13.83 -0.01
N GLN A 93 -6.39 -12.61 0.22
CA GLN A 93 -5.80 -11.65 1.16
C GLN A 93 -6.06 -12.00 2.64
N TYR A 94 -6.95 -12.96 2.93
CA TYR A 94 -7.31 -13.37 4.30
C TYR A 94 -6.72 -14.73 4.69
N LEU A 95 -5.82 -15.29 3.87
CA LEU A 95 -5.25 -16.62 4.08
C LEU A 95 -4.06 -16.61 5.05
N GLY A 96 -3.25 -15.56 5.09
CA GLY A 96 -2.04 -15.49 5.93
C GLY A 96 -1.02 -16.59 5.62
N ASN A 97 -0.90 -16.97 4.34
CA ASN A 97 0.04 -17.97 3.83
C ASN A 97 1.08 -17.34 2.90
N GLU A 98 1.40 -16.07 3.13
CA GLU A 98 2.48 -15.39 2.43
C GLU A 98 3.80 -16.14 2.64
N PHE A 99 4.68 -16.08 1.64
CA PHE A 99 5.99 -16.68 1.78
C PHE A 99 6.76 -15.93 2.88
N GLY A 100 7.26 -16.67 3.86
CA GLY A 100 7.93 -16.15 5.05
C GLY A 100 7.01 -15.77 6.21
N ALA A 101 5.70 -16.05 6.12
CA ALA A 101 4.81 -15.99 7.28
C ALA A 101 5.28 -16.98 8.36
N ILE A 102 5.41 -16.49 9.59
CA ILE A 102 5.85 -17.24 10.75
C ILE A 102 4.62 -17.69 11.54
N ARG A 103 4.58 -18.98 11.91
CA ARG A 103 3.57 -19.55 12.80
C ARG A 103 4.28 -20.14 14.00
N LYS A 104 3.95 -19.65 15.18
CA LYS A 104 4.46 -20.18 16.45
C LYS A 104 3.35 -20.92 17.19
N PRO A 105 3.68 -21.96 17.99
CA PRO A 105 2.69 -22.61 18.83
C PRO A 105 2.05 -21.60 19.78
N TRP A 106 0.72 -21.59 19.83
CA TRP A 106 -0.06 -20.60 20.57
C TRP A 106 0.19 -20.65 22.09
N ASP A 107 0.33 -21.86 22.63
CA ASP A 107 0.48 -22.10 24.07
C ASP A 107 1.91 -21.92 24.58
N ASP A 108 2.91 -21.92 23.68
CA ASP A 108 4.31 -21.67 24.02
C ASP A 108 4.60 -20.17 24.20
N ALA A 109 3.77 -19.30 23.62
CA ALA A 109 3.96 -17.86 23.66
C ALA A 109 3.60 -17.26 25.04
N LYS A 110 4.55 -16.53 25.63
CA LYS A 110 4.33 -15.76 26.86
C LYS A 110 3.45 -14.54 26.63
N VAL A 111 3.61 -13.90 25.47
CA VAL A 111 2.77 -12.78 25.03
C VAL A 111 2.41 -12.96 23.56
N ARG A 112 1.13 -12.77 23.25
CA ARG A 112 0.53 -12.93 21.93
C ARG A 112 0.13 -11.56 21.38
N PHE A 113 0.83 -11.13 20.35
CA PHE A 113 0.57 -9.89 19.62
C PHE A 113 -0.27 -10.16 18.37
N CYS A 114 -1.17 -9.23 18.06
CA CYS A 114 -1.72 -9.07 16.72
C CYS A 114 -1.44 -7.65 16.23
N LEU A 115 -0.67 -7.50 15.16
CA LEU A 115 -0.50 -6.22 14.49
C LEU A 115 -1.65 -6.04 13.49
N ALA A 116 -2.63 -5.22 13.86
CA ALA A 116 -3.77 -4.88 13.03
C ALA A 116 -3.48 -3.60 12.24
N TYR A 117 -3.42 -3.68 10.91
CA TYR A 117 -3.32 -2.48 10.07
C TYR A 117 -4.74 -1.91 9.84
N PRO A 118 -5.05 -0.66 10.24
CA PRO A 118 -6.39 -0.08 10.13
C PRO A 118 -6.70 0.39 8.69
N ASP A 119 -6.40 -0.44 7.70
CA ASP A 119 -6.68 -0.23 6.29
C ASP A 119 -6.62 -1.57 5.54
N LEU A 120 -6.93 -1.56 4.25
CA LEU A 120 -6.94 -2.78 3.43
C LEU A 120 -5.57 -3.46 3.38
N TYR A 121 -5.59 -4.79 3.25
CA TYR A 121 -4.41 -5.65 3.09
C TYR A 121 -3.37 -5.09 2.09
N SER A 122 -3.83 -4.60 0.93
CA SER A 122 -2.92 -4.13 -0.12
C SER A 122 -2.06 -2.93 0.30
N ILE A 123 -2.56 -2.12 1.23
CA ILE A 123 -1.87 -0.96 1.79
C ILE A 123 -0.99 -1.40 2.95
N GLY A 124 -1.55 -2.18 3.88
CA GLY A 124 -0.82 -2.68 5.04
C GLY A 124 0.41 -3.50 4.65
N MET A 125 0.31 -4.36 3.64
CA MET A 125 1.45 -5.11 3.10
C MET A 125 2.48 -4.26 2.36
N SER A 126 2.11 -3.05 1.94
CA SER A 126 3.04 -2.10 1.33
C SER A 126 3.75 -1.23 2.39
N SER A 127 3.36 -1.34 3.66
CA SER A 127 3.99 -0.61 4.77
C SER A 127 5.20 -1.38 5.29
N THR A 128 6.41 -0.88 4.99
CA THR A 128 7.67 -1.48 5.46
C THR A 128 7.71 -1.53 6.99
N GLY A 129 7.26 -0.48 7.68
CA GLY A 129 7.21 -0.46 9.15
C GLY A 129 6.35 -1.60 9.71
N HIS A 130 5.17 -1.85 9.14
CA HIS A 130 4.30 -2.94 9.57
C HIS A 130 4.98 -4.33 9.42
N VAL A 131 5.64 -4.58 8.28
CA VAL A 131 6.37 -5.85 8.02
C VAL A 131 7.61 -5.99 8.92
N VAL A 132 8.34 -4.91 9.15
CA VAL A 132 9.52 -4.90 10.03
C VAL A 132 9.10 -5.22 11.47
N LEU A 133 8.07 -4.56 12.01
CA LEU A 133 7.59 -4.81 13.38
C LEU A 133 7.08 -6.24 13.57
N TYR A 134 6.35 -6.79 12.59
CA TYR A 134 5.95 -8.20 12.59
C TYR A 134 7.17 -9.13 12.71
N SER A 135 8.23 -8.82 11.97
CA SER A 135 9.47 -9.60 11.99
C SER A 135 10.20 -9.45 13.33
N CYS A 136 10.27 -8.24 13.88
CA CYS A 136 10.88 -7.98 15.19
C CYS A 136 10.24 -8.79 16.31
N ILE A 137 8.91 -8.79 16.40
CA ILE A 137 8.24 -9.52 17.46
C ILE A 137 8.39 -11.03 17.26
N ASN A 138 8.35 -11.52 16.01
CA ASN A 138 8.49 -12.95 15.74
C ASN A 138 9.94 -13.48 15.80
N GLU A 139 10.97 -12.64 15.83
CA GLU A 139 12.34 -13.09 16.11
C GLU A 139 12.53 -13.48 17.58
N GLU A 140 11.72 -12.92 18.49
CA GLU A 140 11.80 -13.22 19.92
C GLU A 140 11.19 -14.60 20.23
N PRO A 141 11.94 -15.56 20.81
CA PRO A 141 11.47 -16.94 21.00
C PRO A 141 10.17 -17.07 21.80
N ASP A 142 9.99 -16.20 22.81
CA ASP A 142 8.86 -16.25 23.76
C ASP A 142 7.62 -15.45 23.29
N LEU A 143 7.69 -14.74 22.15
CA LEU A 143 6.61 -13.89 21.64
C LEU A 143 5.99 -14.49 20.38
N LEU A 144 4.67 -14.37 20.24
CA LEU A 144 3.96 -14.67 18.99
C LEU A 144 3.40 -13.38 18.41
N CYS A 145 3.54 -13.17 17.10
CA CYS A 145 2.88 -12.07 16.41
C CYS A 145 2.15 -12.56 15.17
N ASP A 146 0.85 -12.31 15.12
CA ASP A 146 0.04 -12.45 13.92
C ASP A 146 -0.29 -11.06 13.33
N ARG A 147 -0.88 -11.05 12.13
CA ARG A 147 -1.35 -9.83 11.45
C ARG A 147 -2.86 -9.83 11.29
N SER A 148 -3.44 -8.64 11.23
CA SER A 148 -4.83 -8.45 10.78
C SER A 148 -4.93 -7.15 9.97
N TYR A 149 -6.00 -7.02 9.20
CA TYR A 149 -6.26 -5.87 8.33
C TYR A 149 -7.72 -5.50 8.44
N LEU A 150 -8.06 -4.22 8.21
CA LEU A 150 -9.45 -3.85 8.01
C LEU A 150 -9.93 -4.49 6.69
N PRO A 151 -10.90 -5.42 6.71
CA PRO A 151 -11.33 -6.11 5.50
C PRO A 151 -12.15 -5.17 4.60
N GLY A 152 -12.22 -5.50 3.30
CA GLY A 152 -13.12 -4.81 2.38
C GLY A 152 -14.61 -4.98 2.74
N PRO A 153 -15.51 -4.12 2.23
CA PRO A 153 -16.94 -4.16 2.58
C PRO A 153 -17.60 -5.53 2.37
N ASP A 154 -17.22 -6.24 1.31
CA ASP A 154 -17.69 -7.59 0.98
C ASP A 154 -17.38 -8.62 2.08
N MET A 155 -16.18 -8.58 2.64
CA MET A 155 -15.79 -9.45 3.74
C MET A 155 -16.37 -8.98 5.09
N GLN A 156 -16.55 -7.67 5.30
CA GLN A 156 -17.25 -7.15 6.48
C GLN A 156 -18.70 -7.66 6.56
N GLU A 157 -19.43 -7.61 5.43
CA GLU A 157 -20.79 -8.14 5.33
C GLU A 157 -20.85 -9.64 5.63
N VAL A 158 -19.85 -10.41 5.16
CA VAL A 158 -19.74 -11.84 5.44
C VAL A 158 -19.50 -12.09 6.94
N LEU A 159 -18.56 -11.39 7.56
CA LEU A 159 -18.30 -11.52 9.00
C LEU A 159 -19.56 -11.22 9.82
N GLN A 160 -20.27 -10.14 9.49
CA GLN A 160 -21.51 -9.77 10.15
C GLN A 160 -22.63 -10.81 9.93
N LYS A 161 -22.81 -11.28 8.69
CA LYS A 161 -23.84 -12.27 8.34
C LYS A 161 -23.67 -13.59 9.08
N TYR A 162 -22.44 -14.02 9.32
CA TYR A 162 -22.13 -15.28 10.00
C TYR A 162 -21.73 -15.11 11.46
N ASP A 163 -21.93 -13.91 12.04
CA ASP A 163 -21.60 -13.59 13.43
C ASP A 163 -20.17 -14.01 13.82
N ARG A 164 -19.21 -13.63 12.96
CA ARG A 164 -17.79 -13.94 13.14
C ARG A 164 -17.02 -12.68 13.50
N PRO A 165 -16.22 -12.69 14.58
CA PRO A 165 -15.35 -11.57 14.89
C PRO A 165 -14.23 -11.45 13.87
N LEU A 166 -13.66 -10.25 13.76
CA LEU A 166 -12.42 -10.03 13.03
C LEU A 166 -11.32 -10.94 13.60
N PHE A 167 -10.51 -11.49 12.69
CA PHE A 167 -9.51 -12.51 13.02
C PHE A 167 -8.12 -12.16 12.49
N ALA A 168 -7.12 -12.83 13.08
CA ALA A 168 -5.73 -12.82 12.63
C ALA A 168 -5.54 -13.71 11.40
N VAL A 169 -4.84 -13.22 10.38
CA VAL A 169 -4.75 -13.92 9.09
C VAL A 169 -3.91 -15.19 9.15
N GLU A 170 -2.95 -15.33 10.06
CA GLU A 170 -2.15 -16.57 10.19
C GLU A 170 -2.94 -17.65 10.95
N SER A 171 -3.21 -17.42 12.25
CA SER A 171 -3.85 -18.40 13.12
C SER A 171 -5.36 -18.53 12.95
N LYS A 172 -6.03 -17.57 12.27
CA LYS A 172 -7.49 -17.47 12.20
C LYS A 172 -8.18 -17.28 13.56
N ARG A 173 -7.43 -16.91 14.60
CA ARG A 173 -7.97 -16.60 15.93
C ARG A 173 -8.63 -15.24 15.96
N ALA A 174 -9.65 -15.09 16.80
CA ALA A 174 -10.32 -13.82 16.97
C ALA A 174 -9.36 -12.82 17.62
N LEU A 175 -9.47 -11.55 17.25
CA LEU A 175 -8.59 -10.50 17.81
C LEU A 175 -8.69 -10.39 19.34
N VAL A 176 -9.86 -10.70 19.90
CA VAL A 176 -10.10 -10.74 21.36
C VAL A 176 -9.27 -11.81 22.09
N ASP A 177 -8.74 -12.81 21.39
CA ASP A 177 -7.95 -13.90 22.01
C ASP A 177 -6.48 -13.52 22.25
N PHE A 178 -6.02 -12.40 21.68
CA PHE A 178 -4.63 -11.94 21.79
C PHE A 178 -4.41 -11.19 23.11
N ASP A 179 -3.15 -11.12 23.56
CA ASP A 179 -2.80 -10.35 24.75
C ASP A 179 -2.71 -8.84 24.41
N ILE A 180 -2.17 -8.52 23.22
CA ILE A 180 -1.93 -7.15 22.76
C ILE A 180 -2.29 -6.99 21.28
N ILE A 181 -3.00 -5.91 20.94
CA ILE A 181 -3.27 -5.48 19.56
C ILE A 181 -2.56 -4.15 19.30
N GLY A 182 -1.72 -4.11 18.26
CA GLY A 182 -1.05 -2.89 17.81
C GLY A 182 -1.64 -2.36 16.50
N MET A 183 -1.94 -1.06 16.43
CA MET A 183 -2.46 -0.40 15.22
C MET A 183 -1.51 0.67 14.68
N SER A 184 -1.17 0.59 13.40
CA SER A 184 -0.33 1.59 12.72
C SER A 184 -1.18 2.72 12.13
N LEU A 185 -1.29 3.84 12.83
CA LEU A 185 -2.03 5.02 12.38
C LEU A 185 -1.09 5.99 11.64
N MET A 186 -1.18 5.98 10.31
CA MET A 186 -0.28 6.71 9.41
C MET A 186 -0.83 8.05 8.90
N TYR A 187 -2.15 8.26 9.02
CA TYR A 187 -2.85 9.49 8.65
C TYR A 187 -4.07 9.70 9.57
N GLU A 188 -4.48 10.95 9.79
CA GLU A 188 -5.47 11.33 10.80
C GLU A 188 -6.85 10.68 10.60
N LEU A 189 -7.29 10.63 9.35
CA LEU A 189 -8.58 10.07 8.97
C LEU A 189 -8.65 8.55 9.12
N GLY A 190 -7.53 7.87 9.40
CA GLY A 190 -7.51 6.44 9.70
C GLY A 190 -8.09 6.12 11.08
N ALA A 191 -8.40 7.11 11.93
CA ALA A 191 -8.90 6.88 13.27
C ALA A 191 -10.26 6.16 13.30
N THR A 192 -11.16 6.48 12.36
CA THR A 192 -12.45 5.78 12.20
C THR A 192 -12.25 4.31 11.81
N ASN A 193 -11.23 4.01 11.02
CA ASN A 193 -10.87 2.63 10.68
C ASN A 193 -10.39 1.85 11.92
N CYS A 194 -9.69 2.47 12.86
CA CYS A 194 -9.33 1.82 14.13
C CYS A 194 -10.58 1.43 14.93
N VAL A 195 -11.57 2.34 15.02
CA VAL A 195 -12.86 2.03 15.66
C VAL A 195 -13.57 0.90 14.92
N LYS A 196 -13.54 0.89 13.58
CA LYS A 196 -14.11 -0.20 12.78
C LYS A 196 -13.44 -1.56 13.05
N VAL A 197 -12.12 -1.60 13.21
CA VAL A 197 -11.39 -2.82 13.58
C VAL A 197 -11.86 -3.32 14.95
N MET A 198 -11.99 -2.44 15.96
CA MET A 198 -12.49 -2.80 17.28
C MET A 198 -13.95 -3.29 17.23
N GLN A 199 -14.81 -2.62 16.45
CA GLN A 199 -16.19 -3.02 16.24
C GLN A 199 -16.29 -4.43 15.67
N LEU A 200 -15.56 -4.71 14.58
CA LEU A 200 -15.59 -6.03 13.95
C LEU A 200 -14.99 -7.11 14.84
N ALA A 201 -14.02 -6.76 15.70
CA ALA A 201 -13.43 -7.69 16.67
C ALA A 201 -14.31 -7.93 17.90
N GLY A 202 -15.34 -7.11 18.14
CA GLY A 202 -16.14 -7.15 19.37
C GLY A 202 -15.41 -6.61 20.60
N ILE A 203 -14.48 -5.66 20.41
CA ILE A 203 -13.70 -5.05 21.50
C ILE A 203 -14.30 -3.67 21.87
N PRO A 204 -14.44 -3.33 23.16
CA PRO A 204 -14.88 -2.00 23.57
C PRO A 204 -13.97 -0.88 23.03
N TYR A 205 -14.58 0.23 22.63
CA TYR A 205 -13.89 1.29 21.88
C TYR A 205 -12.92 2.07 22.74
N THR A 206 -13.26 2.33 24.01
CA THR A 206 -12.45 3.16 24.89
C THR A 206 -11.62 2.35 25.87
N TRP A 207 -10.46 2.89 26.26
CA TRP A 207 -9.64 2.26 27.29
C TRP A 207 -10.38 2.12 28.63
N ARG A 208 -11.27 3.06 28.97
CA ARG A 208 -12.08 3.02 30.20
C ARG A 208 -13.07 1.87 30.20
N GLU A 209 -13.72 1.62 29.07
CA GLU A 209 -14.62 0.47 28.93
C GLU A 209 -13.85 -0.84 29.02
N ARG A 210 -12.65 -0.90 28.45
CA ARG A 210 -11.78 -2.09 28.56
C ARG A 210 -11.29 -2.32 29.99
N ASP A 211 -10.84 -1.27 30.66
CA ASP A 211 -10.36 -1.31 32.05
C ASP A 211 -11.47 -1.72 33.02
N ALA A 212 -12.70 -1.23 32.82
CA ALA A 212 -13.86 -1.59 33.65
C ALA A 212 -14.23 -3.08 33.60
N VAL A 213 -13.85 -3.78 32.53
CA VAL A 213 -14.10 -5.23 32.33
C VAL A 213 -12.87 -6.07 32.69
N SER A 214 -11.68 -5.49 32.63
CA SER A 214 -10.41 -6.19 32.85
C SER A 214 -10.15 -6.41 34.34
N THR A 215 -10.00 -7.67 34.77
CA THR A 215 -9.64 -7.99 36.16
C THR A 215 -8.32 -8.74 36.32
N LYS A 216 -7.80 -9.38 35.26
CA LYS A 216 -6.45 -10.02 35.17
C LYS A 216 -6.00 -10.20 33.71
N LEU A 217 -4.68 -10.31 33.47
CA LEU A 217 -4.08 -10.71 32.18
C LEU A 217 -4.76 -11.98 31.64
N ARG A 218 -5.13 -12.00 30.36
CA ARG A 218 -5.85 -13.11 29.67
C ARG A 218 -7.28 -13.41 30.12
N SER A 219 -7.86 -12.59 31.00
CA SER A 219 -9.26 -12.72 31.44
C SER A 219 -10.13 -11.51 31.10
N GLY A 220 -9.55 -10.51 30.44
CA GLY A 220 -10.20 -9.29 29.96
C GLY A 220 -9.88 -9.03 28.50
N PRO A 221 -10.36 -7.91 27.93
CA PRO A 221 -10.05 -7.52 26.56
C PRO A 221 -8.53 -7.33 26.35
N PRO A 222 -8.04 -7.46 25.10
CA PRO A 222 -6.63 -7.21 24.78
C PRO A 222 -6.24 -5.77 25.10
N LEU A 223 -4.97 -5.56 25.46
CA LEU A 223 -4.41 -4.21 25.45
C LEU A 223 -4.30 -3.73 24.00
N ILE A 224 -4.79 -2.54 23.70
CA ILE A 224 -4.72 -1.93 22.39
C ILE A 224 -3.81 -0.70 22.45
N PHE A 225 -2.85 -0.64 21.53
CA PHE A 225 -2.03 0.55 21.34
C PHE A 225 -2.02 1.01 19.89
N ALA A 226 -1.71 2.30 19.70
CA ALA A 226 -1.40 2.84 18.39
C ALA A 226 0.04 3.33 18.31
N GLY A 227 0.60 3.27 17.11
CA GLY A 227 1.86 3.94 16.75
C GLY A 227 1.79 4.46 15.32
N GLY A 228 2.91 4.97 14.82
CA GLY A 228 2.99 5.55 13.49
C GLY A 228 3.03 7.09 13.51
N LEU A 229 3.25 7.68 12.34
CA LEU A 229 3.63 9.09 12.23
C LEU A 229 2.58 10.05 12.81
N THR A 230 1.29 9.74 12.66
CA THR A 230 0.19 10.56 13.18
C THR A 230 0.18 10.55 14.71
N VAL A 231 0.40 9.39 15.33
CA VAL A 231 0.45 9.23 16.79
C VAL A 231 1.69 9.91 17.36
N THR A 232 2.86 9.74 16.72
CA THR A 232 4.10 10.42 17.11
C THR A 232 3.95 11.95 17.06
N ALA A 233 3.16 12.46 16.12
CA ALA A 233 2.95 13.90 15.97
C ALA A 233 1.98 14.48 17.01
N ASN A 234 0.79 13.88 17.14
CA ASN A 234 -0.20 14.32 18.13
C ASN A 234 -1.12 13.14 18.49
N PRO A 235 -0.88 12.44 19.60
CA PRO A 235 -1.71 11.34 20.07
C PRO A 235 -3.00 11.81 20.75
N GLU A 236 -3.09 13.08 21.16
CA GLU A 236 -4.19 13.60 21.99
C GLU A 236 -5.60 13.30 21.45
N PRO A 237 -5.89 13.48 20.15
CA PRO A 237 -7.21 13.17 19.59
C PRO A 237 -7.66 11.73 19.82
N TYR A 238 -6.71 10.81 19.99
CA TYR A 238 -6.94 9.37 19.98
C TYR A 238 -6.79 8.73 21.37
N CYS A 239 -6.39 9.48 22.41
CA CYS A 239 -6.09 8.92 23.74
C CYS A 239 -7.25 8.17 24.39
N ASP A 240 -8.50 8.51 24.08
CA ASP A 240 -9.63 7.76 24.64
C ASP A 240 -9.79 6.36 24.02
N LEU A 241 -9.26 6.12 22.81
CA LEU A 241 -9.40 4.86 22.07
C LEU A 241 -8.38 3.79 22.47
N PHE A 242 -7.19 4.18 22.90
CA PHE A 242 -6.04 3.28 23.09
C PHE A 242 -5.59 3.24 24.55
N ASP A 243 -5.12 2.09 25.01
CA ASP A 243 -4.64 1.89 26.38
C ASP A 243 -3.27 2.55 26.62
N PHE A 244 -2.45 2.59 25.57
CA PHE A 244 -1.20 3.36 25.52
C PHE A 244 -0.81 3.67 24.08
N MET A 245 0.22 4.50 23.90
CA MET A 245 0.70 4.96 22.60
C MET A 245 2.19 4.66 22.45
N SER A 246 2.59 4.28 21.25
CA SER A 246 3.98 4.16 20.82
C SER A 246 4.38 5.43 20.07
N ILE A 247 5.32 6.20 20.64
CA ILE A 247 5.88 7.41 20.04
C ILE A 247 7.29 7.08 19.55
N GLY A 248 7.57 7.36 18.28
CA GLY A 248 8.87 7.11 17.67
C GLY A 248 9.01 5.73 17.02
N ASP A 249 10.22 5.17 17.09
CA ASP A 249 10.61 3.94 16.40
C ASP A 249 10.20 2.69 17.21
N GLY A 250 9.41 1.80 16.61
CA GLY A 250 8.82 0.66 17.30
C GLY A 250 9.68 -0.61 17.30
N GLU A 251 10.74 -0.67 16.50
CA GLU A 251 11.48 -1.91 16.21
C GLU A 251 12.12 -2.54 17.43
N GLU A 252 12.57 -1.73 18.37
CA GLU A 252 13.04 -2.21 19.66
C GLU A 252 12.02 -1.97 20.75
N MET A 253 11.26 -0.88 20.72
CA MET A 253 10.22 -0.57 21.72
C MET A 253 9.16 -1.68 21.84
N LEU A 254 8.73 -2.31 20.75
CA LEU A 254 7.69 -3.36 20.79
C LEU A 254 8.21 -4.71 21.31
N PRO A 255 9.34 -5.26 20.82
CA PRO A 255 10.01 -6.35 21.52
C PRO A 255 10.37 -5.98 22.96
N ALA A 256 10.65 -4.69 23.23
CA ALA A 256 11.03 -4.16 24.54
C ALA A 256 9.92 -4.03 25.56
N MET A 257 8.71 -3.73 25.13
CA MET A 257 7.51 -3.95 25.93
C MET A 257 7.39 -5.44 26.32
N GLY A 258 8.08 -6.33 25.59
CA GLY A 258 8.56 -7.62 26.05
C GLY A 258 9.80 -7.56 26.97
N ARG A 259 10.95 -6.96 26.57
CA ARG A 259 12.19 -6.64 27.37
C ARG A 259 13.12 -5.52 26.73
N CYS A 260 13.34 -4.36 27.36
CA CYS A 260 13.94 -3.05 26.90
C CYS A 260 15.26 -2.94 26.05
N GLN A 261 15.32 -2.12 24.96
CA GLN A 261 16.44 -1.24 24.44
C GLN A 261 16.09 -0.39 23.15
N ASN A 262 17.00 0.44 22.56
CA ASN A 262 16.81 1.37 21.38
C ASN A 262 17.60 1.04 20.06
N ALA A 263 16.99 1.21 18.86
CA ALA A 263 17.47 0.65 17.55
C ALA A 263 17.94 1.61 16.44
N LEU A 264 18.86 1.09 15.60
CA LEU A 264 19.14 1.56 14.22
C LEU A 264 18.14 0.95 13.21
N PRO A 265 17.88 1.58 12.04
CA PRO A 265 17.07 0.97 10.98
C PRO A 265 17.70 -0.34 10.47
N GLN A 266 16.89 -1.39 10.37
CA GLN A 266 17.35 -2.76 10.07
C GLN A 266 16.80 -3.25 8.71
N PRO A 267 17.47 -2.91 7.59
CA PRO A 267 16.92 -3.10 6.25
C PRO A 267 16.61 -4.56 5.89
N TRP A 268 17.36 -5.53 6.42
CA TRP A 268 17.18 -6.96 6.13
C TRP A 268 15.82 -7.52 6.57
N ARG A 269 15.18 -6.92 7.60
CA ARG A 269 13.88 -7.36 8.11
C ARG A 269 12.73 -7.14 7.12
N ALA A 270 12.86 -6.20 6.19
CA ALA A 270 11.87 -5.98 5.14
C ALA A 270 11.78 -7.14 4.12
N THR A 271 12.72 -8.10 4.15
CA THR A 271 12.74 -9.28 3.27
C THR A 271 11.93 -10.46 3.81
N ALA A 272 11.28 -10.30 4.98
CA ALA A 272 10.65 -11.39 5.69
C ALA A 272 9.38 -11.92 5.03
N LEU A 273 8.56 -11.06 4.41
CA LEU A 273 7.25 -11.44 3.86
C LEU A 273 7.15 -11.13 2.36
N VAL A 274 6.59 -12.07 1.60
CA VAL A 274 6.28 -11.90 0.18
C VAL A 274 4.79 -12.18 -0.07
N PRO A 275 3.98 -11.17 -0.43
CA PRO A 275 2.52 -11.27 -0.52
C PRO A 275 2.07 -12.20 -1.65
N LEU A 276 1.07 -13.06 -1.40
CA LEU A 276 0.49 -13.94 -2.42
C LEU A 276 -0.44 -13.18 -3.39
N THR A 277 -1.13 -12.16 -2.87
CA THR A 277 -2.09 -11.32 -3.62
C THR A 277 -1.52 -9.91 -3.83
N ASP A 278 -1.92 -9.23 -4.91
CA ASP A 278 -1.43 -7.89 -5.30
C ASP A 278 -1.42 -6.83 -4.18
N PRO A 279 -0.23 -6.39 -3.71
CA PRO A 279 -0.10 -5.18 -2.89
C PRO A 279 -0.12 -3.91 -3.76
N VAL A 280 -0.24 -2.72 -3.15
CA VAL A 280 -0.11 -1.44 -3.88
C VAL A 280 1.30 -1.25 -4.45
N HIS A 281 2.33 -1.69 -3.72
CA HIS A 281 3.72 -1.67 -4.16
C HIS A 281 4.30 -3.09 -4.16
N ASP A 282 4.32 -3.73 -5.33
CA ASP A 282 4.80 -5.10 -5.51
C ASP A 282 6.31 -5.17 -5.80
N ARG A 283 7.13 -4.80 -4.82
CA ARG A 283 8.61 -4.72 -4.94
C ARG A 283 9.31 -4.88 -3.60
N LEU A 284 10.58 -5.30 -3.64
CA LEU A 284 11.42 -5.28 -2.45
C LEU A 284 11.68 -3.82 -2.03
N THR A 285 11.42 -3.48 -0.77
CA THR A 285 11.65 -2.11 -0.27
C THR A 285 12.73 -2.16 0.81
N VAL A 286 13.82 -1.43 0.60
CA VAL A 286 14.98 -1.38 1.50
C VAL A 286 15.15 0.04 2.03
N GLU A 287 15.01 0.23 3.34
CA GLU A 287 15.24 1.52 3.97
C GLU A 287 16.74 1.84 3.97
N VAL A 288 17.13 2.99 3.42
CA VAL A 288 18.54 3.42 3.32
C VAL A 288 18.91 4.53 4.29
N ARG A 289 17.90 5.23 4.79
CA ARG A 289 18.06 6.32 5.77
C ARG A 289 16.73 6.61 6.46
N ARG A 290 16.78 6.72 7.78
CA ARG A 290 15.66 7.21 8.61
C ARG A 290 15.87 8.69 8.95
N GLY A 291 14.80 9.48 8.95
CA GLY A 291 14.86 10.91 9.20
C GLY A 291 15.49 11.73 8.05
N CYS A 292 15.46 13.06 8.19
CA CYS A 292 15.94 14.01 7.18
C CYS A 292 16.51 15.27 7.84
N THR A 293 17.66 15.77 7.38
CA THR A 293 18.36 16.91 8.01
C THR A 293 17.99 18.28 7.41
N ARG A 294 17.32 18.28 6.26
CA ARG A 294 17.04 19.48 5.45
C ARG A 294 16.11 20.50 6.10
N GLY A 295 15.27 20.09 7.06
CA GLY A 295 14.48 21.02 7.87
C GLY A 295 13.44 21.83 7.09
N CYS A 296 12.77 21.22 6.09
CA CYS A 296 11.65 21.88 5.42
C CYS A 296 10.51 22.16 6.42
N ARG A 297 10.06 23.42 6.51
CA ARG A 297 9.21 23.94 7.61
C ARG A 297 7.80 23.36 7.66
N PHE A 298 7.36 22.71 6.59
CA PHE A 298 6.07 22.02 6.48
C PHE A 298 6.16 20.52 6.79
N CYS A 299 7.37 19.95 6.81
CA CYS A 299 7.55 18.50 6.73
C CYS A 299 7.58 17.89 8.13
N LEU A 300 6.42 17.42 8.60
CA LEU A 300 6.28 16.70 9.87
C LEU A 300 7.33 15.60 10.08
N PRO A 301 7.49 14.60 9.18
CA PRO A 301 8.48 13.53 9.41
C PRO A 301 9.92 14.06 9.38
N GLY A 302 10.19 15.16 8.68
CA GLY A 302 11.50 15.83 8.71
C GLY A 302 11.81 16.56 10.02
N MET A 303 10.81 16.74 10.88
CA MET A 303 10.95 17.30 12.22
C MET A 303 11.00 16.19 13.27
N VAL A 304 9.96 15.35 13.36
CA VAL A 304 9.79 14.38 14.46
C VAL A 304 10.62 13.11 14.35
N GLN A 305 11.23 12.83 13.18
CA GLN A 305 12.11 11.66 13.00
C GLN A 305 13.60 12.02 13.05
N ARG A 306 13.96 13.18 13.62
CA ARG A 306 15.35 13.55 13.88
C ARG A 306 15.91 12.72 15.06
N PRO A 307 17.23 12.49 15.14
CA PRO A 307 18.25 12.82 14.15
C PRO A 307 18.20 11.86 12.94
N ALA A 308 18.82 12.26 11.81
CA ALA A 308 18.86 11.40 10.63
C ALA A 308 19.94 10.32 10.74
N ARG A 309 19.61 9.09 10.31
CA ARG A 309 20.46 7.91 10.45
C ARG A 309 20.61 7.20 9.11
N ASP A 310 21.79 7.30 8.51
CA ASP A 310 22.15 6.57 7.29
C ASP A 310 22.44 5.10 7.59
N VAL A 311 22.01 4.22 6.67
CA VAL A 311 22.42 2.81 6.63
C VAL A 311 23.72 2.69 5.84
N ALA A 312 24.61 1.79 6.28
CA ALA A 312 25.88 1.55 5.60
C ALA A 312 25.67 1.03 4.15
N PRO A 313 26.41 1.54 3.16
CA PRO A 313 26.32 1.10 1.76
C PRO A 313 26.40 -0.41 1.57
N GLU A 314 27.31 -1.07 2.28
CA GLU A 314 27.56 -2.50 2.19
C GLU A 314 26.37 -3.31 2.70
N ASP A 315 25.71 -2.84 3.75
CA ASP A 315 24.50 -3.47 4.30
C ASP A 315 23.32 -3.33 3.33
N VAL A 316 23.19 -2.19 2.65
CA VAL A 316 22.18 -1.99 1.61
C VAL A 316 22.44 -2.93 0.44
N ILE A 317 23.68 -3.01 -0.06
CA ILE A 317 24.05 -3.89 -1.18
C ILE A 317 23.75 -5.35 -0.81
N ARG A 318 24.24 -5.81 0.34
CA ARG A 318 23.99 -7.16 0.84
C ARG A 318 22.50 -7.46 0.94
N THR A 319 21.75 -6.55 1.57
CA THR A 319 20.30 -6.72 1.76
C THR A 319 19.55 -6.80 0.44
N VAL A 320 19.88 -5.97 -0.55
CA VAL A 320 19.24 -6.03 -1.88
C VAL A 320 19.55 -7.34 -2.57
N LYS A 321 20.83 -7.77 -2.60
CA LYS A 321 21.24 -9.01 -3.28
C LYS A 321 20.59 -10.24 -2.66
N GLU A 322 20.69 -10.37 -1.35
CA GLU A 322 20.09 -11.48 -0.60
C GLU A 322 18.57 -11.42 -0.67
N GLY A 323 17.99 -10.23 -0.51
CA GLY A 323 16.55 -9.99 -0.53
C GLY A 323 15.92 -10.34 -1.86
N VAL A 324 16.47 -9.91 -3.00
CA VAL A 324 15.94 -10.28 -4.32
C VAL A 324 16.02 -11.78 -4.56
N LYS A 325 17.14 -12.42 -4.22
CA LYS A 325 17.29 -13.87 -4.34
C LYS A 325 16.30 -14.64 -3.47
N LYS A 326 16.13 -14.22 -2.22
CA LYS A 326 15.24 -14.87 -1.23
C LYS A 326 13.77 -14.69 -1.57
N THR A 327 13.38 -13.52 -2.08
CA THR A 327 11.97 -13.18 -2.31
C THR A 327 11.49 -13.52 -3.73
N GLY A 328 12.39 -13.50 -4.71
CA GLY A 328 12.07 -13.61 -6.13
C GLY A 328 11.57 -12.30 -6.74
N TYR A 329 11.72 -11.15 -6.06
CA TYR A 329 11.32 -9.86 -6.63
C TYR A 329 12.11 -9.51 -7.89
N ASN A 330 11.45 -8.85 -8.83
CA ASN A 330 12.06 -8.35 -10.07
C ASN A 330 12.20 -6.81 -10.08
N GLU A 331 11.76 -6.16 -9.01
CA GLU A 331 11.89 -4.74 -8.77
C GLU A 331 12.28 -4.55 -7.31
N PHE A 332 13.19 -3.63 -7.04
CA PHE A 332 13.47 -3.14 -5.69
C PHE A 332 13.41 -1.62 -5.64
N SER A 333 13.17 -1.07 -4.46
CA SER A 333 13.17 0.37 -4.19
C SER A 333 13.94 0.69 -2.94
N LEU A 334 14.62 1.83 -2.98
CA LEU A 334 15.31 2.40 -1.82
C LEU A 334 14.38 3.40 -1.16
N LEU A 335 14.12 3.22 0.14
CA LEU A 335 13.17 4.00 0.92
C LEU A 335 13.91 4.97 1.85
N SER A 336 13.51 6.24 1.79
CA SER A 336 13.86 7.30 2.73
C SER A 336 12.92 8.49 2.53
N LEU A 337 12.85 9.42 3.49
CA LEU A 337 12.20 10.71 3.30
C LEU A 337 12.83 11.53 2.15
N SER A 338 14.14 11.33 1.92
CA SER A 338 14.85 11.93 0.79
C SER A 338 16.00 11.01 0.33
N CYS A 339 15.70 10.06 -0.55
CA CYS A 339 16.72 9.11 -1.02
C CYS A 339 17.91 9.78 -1.70
N SER A 340 17.71 10.93 -2.36
CA SER A 340 18.80 11.67 -3.00
C SER A 340 19.75 12.37 -2.02
N ASP A 341 19.37 12.48 -0.74
CA ASP A 341 20.25 13.01 0.33
C ASP A 341 21.09 11.90 1.00
N TRP A 342 20.80 10.62 0.73
CA TRP A 342 21.73 9.53 1.03
C TRP A 342 22.82 9.49 -0.05
N LEU A 343 23.98 10.08 0.25
CA LEU A 343 25.01 10.39 -0.75
C LEU A 343 25.59 9.15 -1.45
N SER A 344 25.42 7.96 -0.88
CA SER A 344 25.83 6.68 -1.46
C SER A 344 24.90 6.19 -2.57
N LEU A 345 23.79 6.89 -2.85
CA LEU A 345 22.82 6.48 -3.88
C LEU A 345 23.46 6.27 -5.28
N PRO A 346 24.29 7.17 -5.82
CA PRO A 346 24.89 6.97 -7.14
C PRO A 346 25.83 5.75 -7.17
N SER A 347 26.69 5.59 -6.16
CA SER A 347 27.66 4.51 -6.11
C SER A 347 26.99 3.15 -5.91
N VAL A 348 26.13 3.02 -4.90
CA VAL A 348 25.38 1.79 -4.61
C VAL A 348 24.41 1.45 -5.74
N GLY A 349 23.69 2.44 -6.28
CA GLY A 349 22.73 2.22 -7.35
C GLY A 349 23.39 1.72 -8.65
N LEU A 350 24.55 2.28 -9.03
CA LEU A 350 25.29 1.82 -10.20
C LEU A 350 25.98 0.47 -9.96
N GLN A 351 26.55 0.25 -8.77
CA GLN A 351 27.12 -1.04 -8.41
C GLN A 351 26.09 -2.16 -8.51
N LEU A 352 24.93 -2.01 -7.86
CA LEU A 352 23.84 -2.99 -7.92
C LEU A 352 23.39 -3.25 -9.36
N LYS A 353 23.29 -2.20 -10.18
CA LYS A 353 22.90 -2.34 -11.59
C LYS A 353 23.94 -3.09 -12.42
N ASN A 354 25.22 -2.83 -12.21
CA ASN A 354 26.32 -3.52 -12.90
C ASN A 354 26.37 -5.00 -12.48
N GLU A 355 26.29 -5.29 -11.18
CA GLU A 355 26.30 -6.67 -10.68
C GLU A 355 25.06 -7.46 -11.16
N MET A 356 23.87 -6.88 -11.13
CA MET A 356 22.65 -7.53 -11.65
C MET A 356 22.73 -7.80 -13.16
N LYS A 357 23.43 -6.94 -13.91
CA LYS A 357 23.71 -7.16 -15.34
C LYS A 357 24.63 -8.37 -15.55
N GLU A 358 25.69 -8.50 -14.75
CA GLU A 358 26.63 -9.63 -14.81
C GLU A 358 25.93 -10.95 -14.48
N GLU A 359 25.01 -10.93 -13.50
CA GLU A 359 24.20 -12.10 -13.14
C GLU A 359 23.06 -12.40 -14.15
N ASN A 360 22.94 -11.62 -15.22
CA ASN A 360 21.90 -11.70 -16.25
C ASN A 360 20.48 -11.69 -15.65
N GLN A 361 20.29 -10.87 -14.62
CA GLN A 361 19.02 -10.71 -13.92
C GLN A 361 18.28 -9.47 -14.45
N ALA A 362 17.06 -9.67 -14.93
CA ALA A 362 16.14 -8.60 -15.25
C ALA A 362 15.52 -8.04 -13.95
N ILE A 363 16.27 -7.19 -13.25
CA ILE A 363 15.84 -6.50 -12.04
C ILE A 363 15.89 -4.98 -12.27
N SER A 364 14.82 -4.28 -11.90
CA SER A 364 14.75 -2.82 -11.96
C SER A 364 14.83 -2.16 -10.58
N LEU A 365 15.56 -1.05 -10.51
CA LEU A 365 15.51 -0.13 -9.38
C LEU A 365 14.46 0.95 -9.62
N SER A 366 13.56 1.10 -8.65
CA SER A 366 12.51 2.11 -8.62
C SER A 366 12.76 3.08 -7.46
N LEU A 367 12.65 4.38 -7.72
CA LEU A 367 12.81 5.39 -6.69
C LEU A 367 11.55 6.25 -6.59
N GLY A 368 11.27 6.76 -5.38
CA GLY A 368 10.21 7.73 -5.13
C GLY A 368 10.51 9.11 -5.74
N SER A 369 9.81 10.14 -5.26
CA SER A 369 10.10 11.52 -5.66
C SER A 369 11.56 11.89 -5.35
N GLN A 370 12.24 12.51 -6.32
CA GLN A 370 13.64 12.91 -6.19
C GLN A 370 13.77 14.40 -5.89
N ARG A 371 14.81 14.75 -5.14
CA ARG A 371 15.23 16.14 -4.97
C ARG A 371 15.95 16.62 -6.23
N VAL A 372 15.52 17.74 -6.78
CA VAL A 372 15.96 18.20 -8.11
C VAL A 372 17.42 18.64 -8.11
N ASP A 373 17.86 19.30 -7.03
CA ASP A 373 19.22 19.78 -6.80
C ASP A 373 20.25 18.64 -6.73
N ARG A 374 19.83 17.45 -6.28
CA ARG A 374 20.67 16.25 -6.18
C ARG A 374 20.61 15.37 -7.43
N PHE A 375 19.75 15.66 -8.41
CA PHE A 375 19.59 14.83 -9.59
C PHE A 375 20.80 14.96 -10.54
N SER A 376 21.46 13.83 -10.82
CA SER A 376 22.65 13.75 -11.69
C SER A 376 22.45 12.77 -12.85
N THR A 377 23.41 12.74 -13.77
CA THR A 377 23.48 11.74 -14.85
C THR A 377 23.57 10.32 -14.30
N ASP A 378 24.28 10.13 -13.19
CA ASP A 378 24.43 8.83 -12.54
C ASP A 378 23.09 8.36 -11.99
N ILE A 379 22.36 9.22 -11.28
CA ILE A 379 21.01 8.90 -10.79
C ILE A 379 20.05 8.63 -11.96
N ALA A 380 20.16 9.38 -13.07
CA ALA A 380 19.39 9.10 -14.28
C ALA A 380 19.71 7.71 -14.87
N ASN A 381 20.97 7.27 -14.77
CA ASN A 381 21.43 5.94 -15.18
C ASN A 381 21.00 4.84 -14.20
N VAL A 382 20.89 5.15 -12.90
CA VAL A 382 20.39 4.24 -11.87
C VAL A 382 18.90 3.93 -12.05
N ILE A 383 18.05 4.97 -12.18
CA ILE A 383 16.58 4.84 -12.27
C ILE A 383 16.11 4.27 -13.63
N GLY A 384 16.94 4.41 -14.67
CA GLY A 384 16.56 4.05 -16.04
C GLY A 384 16.64 2.54 -16.33
N GLY A 385 15.52 1.96 -16.78
CA GLY A 385 15.48 0.69 -17.51
C GLY A 385 15.64 0.86 -19.02
N LEU A 386 15.17 -0.12 -19.81
CA LEU A 386 15.16 -0.06 -21.29
C LEU A 386 14.30 1.10 -21.84
N ARG A 387 13.33 1.59 -21.05
CA ARG A 387 12.55 2.80 -21.34
C ARG A 387 12.47 3.70 -20.11
N ARG A 388 12.76 4.98 -20.31
CA ARG A 388 12.61 6.04 -19.30
C ARG A 388 11.22 6.68 -19.44
N SER A 389 10.22 6.11 -18.78
CA SER A 389 8.80 6.51 -18.95
C SER A 389 8.45 7.81 -18.22
N GLY A 390 8.90 7.99 -16.98
CA GLY A 390 8.75 9.25 -16.25
C GLY A 390 9.55 9.33 -14.95
N ILE A 391 9.77 10.56 -14.48
CA ILE A 391 10.46 10.86 -13.21
C ILE A 391 9.63 11.85 -12.39
N THR A 392 9.70 11.76 -11.06
CA THR A 392 8.97 12.66 -10.16
C THR A 392 9.92 13.58 -9.43
N PHE A 393 9.62 14.87 -9.44
CA PHE A 393 10.31 15.91 -8.69
C PHE A 393 9.32 16.65 -7.79
N ALA A 394 9.77 17.04 -6.61
CA ALA A 394 9.00 17.88 -5.70
C ALA A 394 9.73 19.23 -5.55
N PRO A 395 9.28 20.26 -6.28
CA PRO A 395 9.68 21.66 -6.04
C PRO A 395 8.86 22.32 -4.93
N GLU A 396 7.67 21.78 -4.61
CA GLU A 396 6.71 22.19 -3.57
C GLU A 396 6.09 23.58 -3.73
N ALA A 397 6.83 24.57 -4.24
CA ALA A 397 6.34 25.92 -4.48
C ALA A 397 6.78 26.47 -5.84
N GLY A 398 5.93 27.35 -6.40
CA GLY A 398 6.10 27.93 -7.73
C GLY A 398 7.21 28.97 -7.82
N THR A 399 7.22 29.92 -6.89
CA THR A 399 8.17 31.04 -6.83
C THR A 399 9.40 30.71 -5.98
N GLN A 400 10.51 31.43 -6.21
CA GLN A 400 11.71 31.31 -5.39
C GLN A 400 11.42 31.69 -3.93
N ARG A 401 10.76 32.84 -3.76
CA ARG A 401 10.25 33.34 -2.49
C ARG A 401 9.57 32.26 -1.65
N MET A 402 8.56 31.58 -2.20
CA MET A 402 7.86 30.53 -1.47
C MET A 402 8.70 29.29 -1.21
N ARG A 403 9.68 28.95 -2.07
CA ARG A 403 10.65 27.89 -1.77
C ARG A 403 11.57 28.26 -0.62
N ASP A 404 11.86 29.54 -0.43
CA ASP A 404 12.66 30.05 0.69
C ASP A 404 11.83 30.11 1.98
N VAL A 405 10.57 30.55 1.90
CA VAL A 405 9.59 30.52 3.00
C VAL A 405 9.47 29.11 3.59
N ILE A 406 9.36 28.08 2.75
CA ILE A 406 9.22 26.69 3.23
C ILE A 406 10.55 26.01 3.58
N ASN A 407 11.68 26.72 3.46
CA ASN A 407 13.04 26.20 3.61
C ASN A 407 13.33 24.98 2.73
N LYS A 408 13.01 25.06 1.43
CA LYS A 408 13.30 23.96 0.51
C LYS A 408 14.78 23.92 0.12
N GLY A 409 15.43 25.09 0.08
CA GLY A 409 16.82 25.26 -0.35
C GLY A 409 17.03 24.94 -1.84
N LEU A 410 16.00 25.10 -2.68
CA LEU A 410 16.02 24.79 -4.11
C LEU A 410 15.87 26.08 -4.93
N THR A 411 16.86 26.36 -5.79
CA THR A 411 16.83 27.55 -6.66
C THR A 411 16.08 27.30 -7.97
N ASN A 412 15.71 28.37 -8.67
CA ASN A 412 15.18 28.27 -10.05
C ASN A 412 16.21 27.56 -10.96
N GLU A 413 17.49 27.89 -10.81
CA GLU A 413 18.60 27.34 -11.60
C GLU A 413 18.70 25.83 -11.40
N ASP A 414 18.59 25.36 -10.16
CA ASP A 414 18.57 23.93 -9.84
C ASP A 414 17.38 23.22 -10.48
N LEU A 415 16.19 23.83 -10.38
CA LEU A 415 14.97 23.28 -10.96
C LEU A 415 15.07 23.16 -12.50
N ALA A 416 15.53 24.21 -13.16
CA ALA A 416 15.75 24.20 -14.61
C ALA A 416 16.79 23.15 -15.01
N ARG A 417 17.92 23.10 -14.30
CA ARG A 417 19.01 22.17 -14.56
C ARG A 417 18.57 20.72 -14.42
N GLY A 418 17.92 20.35 -13.32
CA GLY A 418 17.50 18.97 -13.08
C GLY A 418 16.40 18.49 -14.04
N VAL A 419 15.41 19.34 -14.33
CA VAL A 419 14.35 19.01 -15.30
C VAL A 419 14.90 18.93 -16.72
N LYS A 420 15.79 19.86 -17.10
CA LYS A 420 16.44 19.83 -18.41
C LYS A 420 17.33 18.60 -18.56
N LEU A 421 18.08 18.23 -17.52
CA LEU A 421 18.89 17.02 -17.50
C LEU A 421 18.03 15.76 -17.65
N ALA A 422 16.90 15.68 -16.95
CA ALA A 422 15.96 14.57 -17.12
C ALA A 422 15.42 14.51 -18.55
N TYR A 423 15.00 15.65 -19.10
CA TYR A 423 14.59 15.73 -20.49
C TYR A 423 15.73 15.27 -21.41
N ASP A 424 16.94 15.83 -21.35
CA ASP A 424 18.05 15.45 -22.22
C ASP A 424 18.44 13.96 -22.08
N SER A 425 18.29 13.41 -20.87
CA SER A 425 18.48 11.99 -20.55
C SER A 425 17.39 11.04 -21.11
N GLY A 426 16.44 11.52 -21.89
CA GLY A 426 15.47 10.66 -22.58
C GLY A 426 14.10 10.53 -21.91
N TYR A 427 13.88 11.16 -20.75
CA TYR A 427 12.56 11.16 -20.11
C TYR A 427 11.55 11.98 -20.93
N GLN A 428 10.33 11.45 -21.08
CA GLN A 428 9.25 12.08 -21.86
C GLN A 428 8.16 12.69 -20.98
N ASN A 429 8.10 12.28 -19.71
CA ASN A 429 7.12 12.72 -18.73
C ASN A 429 7.83 13.07 -17.42
N VAL A 430 7.49 14.24 -16.84
CA VAL A 430 7.95 14.65 -15.51
C VAL A 430 6.73 14.90 -14.63
N LYS A 431 6.70 14.30 -13.45
CA LYS A 431 5.68 14.59 -12.44
C LYS A 431 6.22 15.64 -11.48
N LEU A 432 5.45 16.70 -11.23
CA LEU A 432 5.80 17.79 -10.32
C LEU A 432 4.80 17.88 -9.18
N TYR A 433 5.30 17.95 -7.95
CA TYR A 433 4.49 18.16 -6.75
C TYR A 433 4.61 19.59 -6.26
N PHE A 434 3.46 20.25 -6.14
CA PHE A 434 3.32 21.58 -5.56
C PHE A 434 2.31 21.54 -4.42
N MET A 435 2.41 22.54 -3.54
CA MET A 435 1.43 22.80 -2.50
C MET A 435 0.88 24.22 -2.67
N ILE A 436 -0.34 24.43 -2.17
CA ILE A 436 -0.96 25.74 -1.98
C ILE A 436 -1.46 25.85 -0.53
N ASN A 437 -1.86 27.04 -0.09
CA ASN A 437 -2.21 27.34 1.30
C ASN A 437 -1.00 27.36 2.24
N LEU A 438 0.14 27.86 1.75
CA LEU A 438 1.33 28.05 2.59
C LEU A 438 1.25 29.40 3.34
N PRO A 439 1.91 29.53 4.49
CA PRO A 439 2.01 30.81 5.20
C PRO A 439 2.61 31.91 4.31
N SER A 440 2.05 33.13 4.37
CA SER A 440 2.41 34.29 3.54
C SER A 440 2.20 34.14 2.03
N GLU A 441 1.55 33.06 1.56
CA GLU A 441 1.35 32.81 0.13
C GLU A 441 0.39 33.82 -0.51
N THR A 442 0.86 34.52 -1.55
CA THR A 442 0.06 35.46 -2.34
C THR A 442 -0.52 34.82 -3.59
N ASP A 443 -1.46 35.50 -4.24
CA ASP A 443 -2.01 35.09 -5.54
C ASP A 443 -0.94 35.02 -6.64
N GLU A 444 0.09 35.87 -6.56
CA GLU A 444 1.24 35.84 -7.48
C GLU A 444 2.05 34.56 -7.31
N ASP A 445 2.24 34.10 -6.08
CA ASP A 445 2.98 32.85 -5.82
C ASP A 445 2.23 31.62 -6.35
N VAL A 446 0.91 31.61 -6.17
CA VAL A 446 0.03 30.59 -6.73
C VAL A 446 0.15 30.58 -8.25
N MET A 447 0.05 31.75 -8.89
CA MET A 447 0.22 31.87 -10.35
C MET A 447 1.62 31.50 -10.81
N GLY A 448 2.64 31.73 -9.97
CA GLY A 448 4.03 31.33 -10.18
C GLY A 448 4.20 29.82 -10.41
N ILE A 449 3.31 28.97 -9.87
CA ILE A 449 3.30 27.53 -10.20
C ILE A 449 3.07 27.33 -11.71
N ALA A 450 2.04 28.00 -12.26
CA ALA A 450 1.70 27.88 -13.67
C ALA A 450 2.78 28.49 -14.58
N GLU A 451 3.42 29.57 -14.15
CA GLU A 451 4.53 30.20 -14.85
C GLU A 451 5.76 29.31 -14.88
N THR A 452 6.12 28.70 -13.74
CA THR A 452 7.21 27.73 -13.62
C THR A 452 6.99 26.54 -14.55
N ILE A 453 5.78 25.98 -14.61
CA ILE A 453 5.44 24.89 -15.55
C ILE A 453 5.66 25.32 -17.00
N LYS A 454 5.14 26.48 -17.39
CA LYS A 454 5.27 27.02 -18.76
C LYS A 454 6.74 27.31 -19.10
N TRP A 455 7.52 27.80 -18.14
CA TRP A 455 8.95 28.01 -18.28
C TRP A 455 9.72 26.70 -18.48
N LEU A 456 9.46 25.68 -17.66
CA LEU A 456 10.08 24.36 -17.82
C LEU A 456 9.80 23.72 -19.18
N GLN A 457 8.57 23.87 -19.69
CA GLN A 457 8.24 23.39 -21.04
C GLN A 457 8.97 24.16 -22.16
N ARG A 458 9.26 25.45 -21.95
CA ARG A 458 10.01 26.26 -22.94
C ARG A 458 11.47 25.84 -23.03
N ILE A 459 12.12 25.59 -21.90
CA ILE A 459 13.53 25.16 -21.87
C ILE A 459 13.70 23.70 -22.35
N CYS A 460 12.68 22.86 -22.21
CA CYS A 460 12.69 21.46 -22.66
C CYS A 460 12.14 21.31 -24.10
N LYS A 461 12.77 22.00 -25.06
CA LYS A 461 12.41 21.94 -26.48
C LYS A 461 13.66 21.63 -27.32
N THR A 462 13.66 20.48 -27.99
CA THR A 462 14.74 20.06 -28.91
C THR A 462 14.13 19.62 -30.23
N GLN A 463 14.74 20.01 -31.35
CA GLN A 463 14.27 19.61 -32.68
C GLN A 463 14.26 18.07 -32.82
N GLY A 464 13.21 17.54 -33.45
CA GLY A 464 13.04 16.09 -33.66
C GLY A 464 12.54 15.32 -32.43
N ARG A 465 12.29 15.99 -31.29
CA ARG A 465 11.83 15.34 -30.06
C ARG A 465 10.46 15.87 -29.61
N ARG A 466 9.65 14.99 -29.03
CA ARG A 466 8.34 15.36 -28.46
C ARG A 466 8.52 16.33 -27.30
N ARG A 467 7.57 17.26 -27.17
CA ARG A 467 7.50 18.18 -26.04
C ARG A 467 7.36 17.41 -24.73
N LEU A 468 7.97 17.93 -23.67
CA LEU A 468 7.88 17.36 -22.34
C LEU A 468 6.43 17.41 -21.83
N SER A 469 5.88 16.23 -21.52
CA SER A 469 4.62 16.12 -20.79
C SER A 469 4.87 16.34 -19.30
N ILE A 470 4.01 17.11 -18.63
CA ILE A 470 4.15 17.41 -17.20
C ILE A 470 2.89 17.01 -16.45
N ASN A 471 3.02 16.08 -15.50
CA ASN A 471 1.96 15.69 -14.60
C ASN A 471 2.08 16.49 -13.29
N VAL A 472 1.16 17.40 -13.03
CA VAL A 472 1.19 18.30 -11.88
C VAL A 472 0.21 17.81 -10.82
N THR A 473 0.70 17.59 -9.60
CA THR A 473 -0.15 17.33 -8.42
C THR A 473 -0.05 18.53 -7.49
N ILE A 474 -1.18 19.15 -7.16
CA ILE A 474 -1.26 20.24 -6.20
C ILE A 474 -1.97 19.74 -4.96
N SER A 475 -1.22 19.66 -3.86
CA SER A 475 -1.77 19.33 -2.55
C SER A 475 -2.16 20.60 -1.81
N THR A 476 -3.15 20.53 -0.93
CA THR A 476 -3.40 21.60 0.03
C THR A 476 -2.45 21.40 1.20
N PHE A 477 -1.71 22.43 1.61
CA PHE A 477 -0.90 22.35 2.81
C PHE A 477 -1.81 22.33 4.04
N THR A 478 -1.70 21.23 4.78
CA THR A 478 -2.34 21.02 6.08
C THR A 478 -1.27 21.21 7.18
N PRO A 479 -1.42 22.19 8.07
CA PRO A 479 -0.53 22.38 9.22
C PRO A 479 -0.46 21.13 10.11
N LYS A 480 0.74 20.81 10.62
CA LYS A 480 0.96 19.67 11.51
C LYS A 480 1.64 20.11 12.80
N SER A 481 1.34 19.43 13.90
CA SER A 481 2.05 19.62 15.18
C SER A 481 3.56 19.45 15.00
N TRP A 482 4.35 20.11 15.84
CA TRP A 482 5.82 20.03 15.82
C TRP A 482 6.47 20.45 14.50
N THR A 483 5.79 21.31 13.74
CA THR A 483 6.35 21.98 12.57
C THR A 483 6.38 23.49 12.82
N PRO A 484 7.32 24.24 12.23
CA PRO A 484 7.31 25.70 12.30
C PRO A 484 5.99 26.32 11.82
N PHE A 485 5.22 25.62 10.99
CA PHE A 485 3.91 26.06 10.50
C PHE A 485 2.72 25.56 11.32
N GLN A 486 2.92 24.97 12.50
CA GLN A 486 1.85 24.42 13.35
C GLN A 486 0.77 25.43 13.76
N TRP A 487 1.09 26.73 13.70
CA TRP A 487 0.18 27.83 14.02
C TRP A 487 -0.59 28.36 12.81
N HIS A 488 -0.43 27.79 11.60
CA HIS A 488 -1.22 28.15 10.42
C HIS A 488 -2.57 27.42 10.39
N SER A 489 -3.45 27.75 9.43
CA SER A 489 -4.77 27.11 9.26
C SER A 489 -5.15 26.91 7.79
N THR A 490 -6.09 25.99 7.54
CA THR A 490 -6.59 25.71 6.20
C THR A 490 -7.98 26.29 5.96
N SER A 491 -8.10 27.23 5.01
CA SER A 491 -9.39 27.77 4.57
C SER A 491 -9.90 27.11 3.29
N ILE A 492 -11.05 26.42 3.37
CA ILE A 492 -11.66 25.72 2.23
C ILE A 492 -11.92 26.68 1.07
N ASP A 493 -12.47 27.87 1.35
CA ASP A 493 -12.85 28.83 0.32
C ASP A 493 -11.65 29.46 -0.38
N GLN A 494 -10.61 29.82 0.38
CA GLN A 494 -9.36 30.33 -0.19
C GLN A 494 -8.66 29.27 -1.05
N VAL A 495 -8.60 28.03 -0.58
CA VAL A 495 -8.03 26.92 -1.36
C VAL A 495 -8.83 26.70 -2.65
N ARG A 496 -10.17 26.64 -2.58
CA ARG A 496 -11.02 26.51 -3.78
C ARG A 496 -10.81 27.65 -4.77
N ARG A 497 -10.64 28.89 -4.28
CA ARG A 497 -10.34 30.06 -5.11
C ARG A 497 -9.00 29.89 -5.83
N LYS A 498 -7.93 29.56 -5.10
CA LYS A 498 -6.58 29.32 -5.64
C LYS A 498 -6.56 28.15 -6.66
N GLN A 499 -7.25 27.05 -6.36
CA GLN A 499 -7.41 25.93 -7.29
C GLN A 499 -8.12 26.33 -8.59
N LYS A 500 -9.18 27.16 -8.51
CA LYS A 500 -9.87 27.70 -9.70
C LYS A 500 -8.93 28.57 -10.54
N MET A 501 -8.09 29.40 -9.92
CA MET A 501 -7.09 30.21 -10.62
C MET A 501 -6.10 29.34 -11.39
N LEU A 502 -5.54 28.31 -10.76
CA LEU A 502 -4.60 27.37 -11.39
C LEU A 502 -5.23 26.59 -12.55
N LYS A 503 -6.46 26.06 -12.36
CA LYS A 503 -7.21 25.39 -13.45
C LYS A 503 -7.37 26.32 -14.64
N LYS A 504 -7.72 27.59 -14.42
CA LYS A 504 -7.89 28.59 -15.49
C LYS A 504 -6.57 28.88 -16.21
N SER A 505 -5.47 29.05 -15.48
CA SER A 505 -4.15 29.40 -16.02
C SER A 505 -3.51 28.28 -16.86
N LEU A 506 -3.76 27.02 -16.51
CA LEU A 506 -3.20 25.84 -17.17
C LEU A 506 -4.11 25.22 -18.24
N ARG A 507 -5.35 25.72 -18.41
CA ARG A 507 -6.32 25.19 -19.39
C ARG A 507 -5.81 25.19 -20.83
N SER A 508 -4.92 26.11 -21.19
CA SER A 508 -4.32 26.22 -22.53
C SER A 508 -3.09 25.33 -22.76
N SER A 509 -2.73 24.48 -21.80
CA SER A 509 -1.53 23.61 -21.85
C SER A 509 -1.92 22.14 -21.99
N PRO A 510 -2.15 21.62 -23.22
CA PRO A 510 -2.65 20.25 -23.43
C PRO A 510 -1.67 19.16 -22.97
N ASP A 511 -0.37 19.47 -22.88
CA ASP A 511 0.68 18.57 -22.42
C ASP A 511 0.82 18.53 -20.88
N VAL A 512 -0.07 19.23 -20.15
CA VAL A 512 -0.09 19.31 -18.69
C VAL A 512 -1.31 18.60 -18.13
N LYS A 513 -1.10 17.58 -17.30
CA LYS A 513 -2.17 16.90 -16.56
C LYS A 513 -2.20 17.41 -15.12
N LEU A 514 -3.32 18.01 -14.72
CA LEU A 514 -3.49 18.56 -13.38
C LEU A 514 -4.30 17.61 -12.49
N SER A 515 -3.81 17.34 -11.29
CA SER A 515 -4.52 16.65 -10.20
C SER A 515 -4.41 17.50 -8.95
N MET A 516 -5.52 17.64 -8.19
CA MET A 516 -5.55 18.46 -6.98
C MET A 516 -6.35 17.78 -5.89
N THR A 517 -5.92 17.93 -4.65
CA THR A 517 -6.59 17.39 -3.46
C THR A 517 -7.91 18.13 -3.19
N ASP A 518 -8.92 17.41 -2.68
CA ASP A 518 -10.16 18.04 -2.24
C ASP A 518 -9.91 18.86 -0.95
N PRO A 519 -10.26 20.15 -0.91
CA PRO A 519 -10.04 20.99 0.27
C PRO A 519 -10.76 20.51 1.54
N MET A 520 -11.87 19.78 1.40
CA MET A 520 -12.64 19.25 2.53
C MET A 520 -11.81 18.23 3.33
N LEU A 521 -11.09 17.35 2.63
CA LEU A 521 -10.19 16.37 3.25
C LEU A 521 -9.13 17.05 4.11
N SER A 522 -8.48 18.07 3.54
CA SER A 522 -7.40 18.80 4.22
C SER A 522 -7.90 19.59 5.43
N ALA A 523 -9.11 20.14 5.39
CA ALA A 523 -9.71 20.81 6.54
C ALA A 523 -9.99 19.84 7.70
N MET A 524 -10.47 18.62 7.40
CA MET A 524 -10.65 17.58 8.41
C MET A 524 -9.31 17.11 8.99
N GLU A 525 -8.31 16.87 8.15
CA GLU A 525 -6.96 16.51 8.59
C GLU A 525 -6.34 17.60 9.50
N ASP A 526 -6.56 18.87 9.17
CA ASP A 526 -6.12 20.02 9.98
C ASP A 526 -6.76 19.98 11.37
N PHE A 527 -8.09 19.85 11.40
CA PHE A 527 -8.87 19.83 12.62
C PHE A 527 -8.54 18.64 13.54
N ILE A 528 -8.42 17.44 12.97
CA ILE A 528 -8.12 16.22 13.74
C ILE A 528 -6.66 16.24 14.18
N GLY A 529 -5.73 16.49 13.26
CA GLY A 529 -4.29 16.44 13.52
C GLY A 529 -3.82 17.45 14.56
N ARG A 530 -4.52 18.58 14.69
CA ARG A 530 -4.25 19.61 15.72
C ARG A 530 -5.31 19.64 16.84
N GLY A 531 -6.08 18.57 16.98
CA GLY A 531 -7.09 18.43 18.01
C GLY A 531 -6.54 18.07 19.40
N ASP A 532 -7.45 17.99 20.35
CA ASP A 532 -7.21 17.53 21.73
C ASP A 532 -8.13 16.33 22.06
N ARG A 533 -8.02 15.79 23.27
CA ARG A 533 -8.78 14.60 23.74
C ARG A 533 -10.29 14.68 23.56
N ARG A 534 -10.89 15.87 23.44
CA ARG A 534 -12.33 16.00 23.16
C ARG A 534 -12.74 15.40 21.80
N LEU A 535 -11.78 15.10 20.92
CA LEU A 535 -12.06 14.44 19.65
C LEU A 535 -12.34 12.94 19.79
N GLY A 536 -12.02 12.28 20.91
CA GLY A 536 -12.29 10.86 21.11
C GLY A 536 -13.77 10.50 20.84
N VAL A 537 -14.68 11.28 21.44
CA VAL A 537 -16.14 11.11 21.22
C VAL A 537 -16.58 11.45 19.80
N VAL A 538 -15.90 12.40 19.14
CA VAL A 538 -16.20 12.77 17.75
C VAL A 538 -15.83 11.64 16.80
N ILE A 539 -14.66 11.02 16.98
CA ILE A 539 -14.18 9.91 16.14
C ILE A 539 -15.14 8.73 16.22
N ILE A 540 -15.52 8.32 17.44
CA ILE A 540 -16.48 7.23 17.66
C ILE A 540 -17.81 7.59 17.00
N ARG A 541 -18.30 8.81 17.22
CA ARG A 541 -19.58 9.24 16.67
C ARG A 541 -19.59 9.35 15.15
N ALA A 542 -18.51 9.81 14.54
CA ALA A 542 -18.38 9.86 13.08
C ALA A 542 -18.47 8.46 12.48
N HIS A 543 -17.80 7.47 13.10
CA HIS A 543 -17.91 6.06 12.72
C HIS A 543 -19.34 5.52 12.86
N GLU A 544 -20.04 5.81 13.96
CA GLU A 544 -21.45 5.43 14.13
C GLU A 544 -22.39 6.01 13.07
N LEU A 545 -22.04 7.19 12.55
CA LEU A 545 -22.77 7.88 11.48
C LEU A 545 -22.38 7.38 10.08
N GLY A 546 -21.44 6.43 9.98
CA GLY A 546 -21.04 5.76 8.74
C GLY A 546 -19.72 6.24 8.14
N ALA A 547 -18.94 7.08 8.83
CA ALA A 547 -17.57 7.37 8.42
C ALA A 547 -16.69 6.11 8.53
N GLY A 548 -15.79 5.94 7.57
CA GLY A 548 -14.92 4.78 7.44
C GLY A 548 -14.33 4.74 6.04
N MET A 549 -13.06 4.35 5.93
CA MET A 549 -12.30 4.47 4.69
C MET A 549 -12.29 5.91 4.14
N ASP A 550 -12.22 6.89 5.05
CA ASP A 550 -12.46 8.32 4.79
C ASP A 550 -11.46 8.95 3.79
N ALA A 551 -10.26 8.39 3.67
CA ALA A 551 -9.24 8.81 2.71
C ALA A 551 -9.52 8.32 1.27
N TRP A 552 -10.55 7.50 1.07
CA TRP A 552 -10.90 6.91 -0.22
C TRP A 552 -11.97 7.71 -0.95
N TRP A 553 -11.86 7.77 -2.27
CA TRP A 553 -12.67 8.63 -3.13
C TRP A 553 -14.13 8.16 -3.26
N GLU A 554 -14.42 6.89 -2.96
CA GLU A 554 -15.77 6.35 -2.88
C GLU A 554 -16.37 6.73 -1.52
N GLY A 555 -17.26 7.72 -1.47
CA GLY A 555 -17.97 8.11 -0.23
C GLY A 555 -17.37 9.26 0.57
N MET A 556 -16.34 9.96 0.07
CA MET A 556 -15.71 11.11 0.76
C MET A 556 -16.72 12.16 1.26
N LYS A 557 -17.78 12.43 0.47
CA LYS A 557 -18.81 13.39 0.87
C LYS A 557 -19.62 12.88 2.07
N ASP A 558 -20.01 11.61 2.05
CA ASP A 558 -20.82 11.01 3.10
C ASP A 558 -20.02 10.92 4.41
N ALA A 559 -18.73 10.55 4.31
CA ALA A 559 -17.78 10.64 5.42
C ALA A 559 -17.67 12.08 5.96
N TYR A 560 -17.43 13.06 5.09
CA TYR A 560 -17.36 14.47 5.48
C TYR A 560 -18.62 14.94 6.21
N ASP A 561 -19.80 14.59 5.70
CA ASP A 561 -21.07 14.94 6.32
C ASP A 561 -21.22 14.27 7.70
N ALA A 562 -20.85 12.99 7.84
CA ALA A 562 -20.86 12.26 9.11
C ALA A 562 -19.96 12.93 10.16
N TRP A 563 -18.75 13.34 9.77
CA TRP A 563 -17.85 14.09 10.62
C TRP A 563 -18.41 15.45 11.03
N CYS A 564 -19.01 16.21 10.11
CA CYS A 564 -19.65 17.48 10.43
C CYS A 564 -20.77 17.33 11.46
N VAL A 565 -21.59 16.28 11.33
CA VAL A 565 -22.65 15.97 12.30
C VAL A 565 -22.05 15.61 13.66
N ALA A 566 -21.04 14.73 13.70
CA ALA A 566 -20.37 14.33 14.94
C ALA A 566 -19.74 15.52 15.68
N ILE A 567 -19.05 16.41 14.95
CA ILE A 567 -18.45 17.64 15.50
C ILE A 567 -19.52 18.55 16.11
N LYS A 568 -20.66 18.69 15.44
CA LYS A 568 -21.78 19.51 15.90
C LYS A 568 -22.41 18.93 17.16
N GLU A 569 -22.66 17.63 17.20
CA GLU A 569 -23.24 16.94 18.36
C GLU A 569 -22.31 16.99 19.58
N ALA A 570 -20.98 17.00 19.37
CA ALA A 570 -19.99 17.19 20.43
C ALA A 570 -19.84 18.65 20.89
N GLY A 571 -20.58 19.61 20.31
CA GLY A 571 -20.48 21.03 20.64
C GLY A 571 -19.18 21.69 20.20
N LEU A 572 -18.47 21.11 19.21
CA LEU A 572 -17.19 21.58 18.71
C LEU A 572 -17.30 22.32 17.36
N GLU A 573 -18.53 22.58 16.88
CA GLU A 573 -18.79 23.26 15.61
C GLU A 573 -18.13 24.64 15.53
N TRP A 574 -18.08 25.37 16.65
CA TRP A 574 -17.40 26.66 16.71
C TRP A 574 -15.90 26.49 16.43
N LYS A 575 -15.21 25.57 17.12
CA LYS A 575 -13.77 25.32 16.96
C LYS A 575 -13.43 24.86 15.54
N TYR A 576 -14.28 24.01 14.97
CA TYR A 576 -14.15 23.56 13.59
C TYR A 576 -14.33 24.71 12.59
N ARG A 577 -15.38 25.52 12.73
CA ARG A 577 -15.60 26.70 11.87
C ARG A 577 -14.50 27.74 11.98
N GLN A 578 -13.92 27.94 13.16
CA GLN A 578 -12.74 28.83 13.31
C GLN A 578 -11.54 28.31 12.50
N SER A 579 -11.31 26.99 12.51
CA SER A 579 -10.25 26.36 11.70
C SER A 579 -10.54 26.50 10.20
N GLU A 580 -11.77 26.18 9.76
CA GLU A 580 -12.20 26.27 8.35
C GLU A 580 -12.20 27.69 7.79
N ASN A 581 -12.48 28.70 8.63
CA ASN A 581 -12.45 30.11 8.24
C ASN A 581 -11.02 30.69 8.21
N GLY A 582 -10.02 29.93 8.65
CA GLY A 582 -8.62 30.37 8.65
C GLY A 582 -8.26 31.37 9.76
N GLU A 583 -8.97 31.37 10.89
CA GLU A 583 -8.78 32.36 11.98
C GLU A 583 -7.37 32.32 12.62
N TRP A 584 -6.57 31.27 12.36
CA TRP A 584 -5.19 31.14 12.82
C TRP A 584 -4.16 31.53 11.74
N ASN A 585 -4.57 32.23 10.68
CA ASN A 585 -3.63 32.67 9.66
C ASN A 585 -2.68 33.75 10.22
N ILE A 586 -1.49 33.34 10.64
CA ILE A 586 -0.44 34.20 11.23
C ILE A 586 -0.07 35.40 10.34
N ALA A 587 -0.10 35.21 9.02
CA ALA A 587 0.21 36.28 8.07
C ALA A 587 -0.80 37.45 8.11
N GLU A 588 -2.04 37.19 8.52
CA GLU A 588 -3.10 38.21 8.68
C GLU A 588 -3.22 38.66 10.15
N THR A 589 -2.85 37.80 11.11
CA THR A 589 -3.00 38.04 12.56
C THR A 589 -1.77 38.64 13.25
N ALA A 590 -0.65 38.81 12.55
CA ALA A 590 0.46 39.66 13.03
C ALA A 590 0.06 41.15 13.16
N ALA A 591 -1.10 41.55 12.62
CA ALA A 591 -1.58 42.92 12.63
C ALA A 591 -2.68 43.23 13.67
N GLU A 592 -3.39 42.24 14.23
CA GLU A 592 -4.51 42.49 15.16
C GLU A 592 -4.65 41.44 16.28
N GLU A 593 -5.05 41.91 17.47
CA GLU A 593 -5.36 41.11 18.66
C GLU A 593 -6.42 40.04 18.37
N VAL A 594 -5.99 38.82 18.06
CA VAL A 594 -6.89 37.66 18.05
C VAL A 594 -7.40 37.45 19.47
N ARG A 595 -8.65 37.86 19.73
CA ARG A 595 -9.38 37.57 20.98
C ARG A 595 -9.44 36.06 21.17
N GLY A 596 -8.54 35.54 21.99
CA GLY A 596 -8.62 34.18 22.50
C GLY A 596 -9.69 34.06 23.59
N PRO A 597 -9.82 32.88 24.22
CA PRO A 597 -10.53 32.74 25.48
C PRO A 597 -10.05 33.81 26.47
N ARG A 598 -10.95 34.35 27.31
CA ARG A 598 -10.65 35.44 28.27
C ARG A 598 -9.44 35.15 29.17
N ASP A 599 -9.07 33.88 29.32
CA ASP A 599 -7.97 33.41 30.15
C ASP A 599 -6.57 33.73 29.60
N TYR A 600 -6.44 34.22 28.35
CA TYR A 600 -5.14 34.51 27.71
C TYR A 600 -5.06 35.92 27.08
N GLU A 601 -5.81 36.89 27.62
CA GLU A 601 -5.67 38.28 27.22
C GLU A 601 -4.21 38.77 27.50
N GLY A 602 -3.57 39.36 26.49
CA GLY A 602 -2.19 39.87 26.60
C GLY A 602 -1.07 38.87 26.33
N THR A 603 -1.37 37.59 26.03
CA THR A 603 -0.36 36.59 25.63
C THR A 603 -0.28 36.46 24.11
N SER A 604 0.95 36.43 23.56
CA SER A 604 1.16 36.18 22.12
C SER A 604 0.48 34.88 21.69
N PRO A 605 -0.17 34.82 20.51
CA PRO A 605 -0.75 33.57 19.99
C PRO A 605 0.24 32.40 19.91
N LEU A 606 1.54 32.69 19.72
CA LEU A 606 2.61 31.67 19.67
C LEU A 606 3.00 31.10 21.05
N ASP A 607 2.63 31.81 22.12
CA ASP A 607 2.87 31.44 23.51
C ASP A 607 1.72 30.67 24.15
N ARG A 608 0.56 30.62 23.50
CA ARG A 608 -0.58 29.85 23.99
C ARG A 608 -0.22 28.35 24.04
N PRO A 609 -0.69 27.63 25.07
CA PRO A 609 -0.49 26.19 25.15
C PRO A 609 -1.23 25.50 24.01
N LEU A 610 -0.53 24.64 23.28
CA LEU A 610 -1.07 23.77 22.24
C LEU A 610 -1.41 22.40 22.85
N PRO A 611 -2.39 21.67 22.30
CA PRO A 611 -2.81 20.37 22.84
C PRO A 611 -1.66 19.39 23.10
N TRP A 612 -0.65 19.38 22.23
CA TRP A 612 0.49 18.48 22.29
C TRP A 612 1.70 19.02 23.05
N ASP A 613 1.68 20.25 23.59
CA ASP A 613 2.88 20.87 24.21
C ASP A 613 3.44 20.09 25.42
N HIS A 614 2.65 19.20 26.02
CA HIS A 614 3.08 18.36 27.13
C HIS A 614 3.75 17.04 26.68
N ILE A 615 3.91 16.86 25.37
CA ILE A 615 4.58 15.72 24.75
C ILE A 615 5.96 16.20 24.32
N ASP A 616 6.99 15.40 24.55
CA ASP A 616 8.35 15.76 24.14
C ASP A 616 8.82 14.89 22.96
N PRO A 617 8.83 15.42 21.72
CA PRO A 617 9.45 14.74 20.59
C PRO A 617 10.94 15.07 20.44
N GLY A 618 11.55 15.75 21.42
CA GLY A 618 12.93 16.25 21.38
C GLY A 618 13.11 17.59 20.68
N LEU A 619 12.03 18.25 20.22
CA LEU A 619 12.10 19.54 19.51
C LEU A 619 11.79 20.71 20.44
N ASP A 620 12.67 21.71 20.44
CA ASP A 620 12.43 22.94 21.19
C ASP A 620 11.33 23.80 20.53
N LYS A 621 10.33 24.19 21.33
CA LYS A 621 9.22 25.05 20.86
C LYS A 621 9.72 26.46 20.50
N GLY A 622 10.74 26.97 21.19
CA GLY A 622 11.37 28.26 20.87
C GLY A 622 11.96 28.25 19.46
N TRP A 623 12.73 27.20 19.14
CA TRP A 623 13.29 26.97 17.82
C TRP A 623 12.23 26.92 16.71
N LEU A 624 11.08 26.28 16.94
CA LEU A 624 9.98 26.27 15.96
C LEU A 624 9.44 27.67 15.67
N ARG A 625 9.40 28.57 16.68
CA ARG A 625 9.01 29.97 16.49
C ARG A 625 10.07 30.73 15.71
N ASP A 626 11.33 30.53 16.02
CA ASP A 626 12.43 31.17 15.31
C ASP A 626 12.43 30.77 13.82
N GLU A 627 12.17 29.50 13.53
CA GLU A 627 11.99 29.02 12.15
C GLU A 627 10.77 29.62 11.45
N LEU A 628 9.66 29.81 12.16
CA LEU A 628 8.50 30.52 11.62
C LEU A 628 8.87 31.98 11.29
N MET A 629 9.57 32.68 12.18
CA MET A 629 9.99 34.06 11.94
C MET A 629 10.94 34.15 10.74
N ARG A 630 11.89 33.21 10.61
CA ARG A 630 12.76 33.09 9.43
C ARG A 630 11.95 32.84 8.16
N ALA A 631 10.87 32.06 8.23
CA ALA A 631 9.98 31.85 7.09
C ALA A 631 9.31 33.16 6.64
N LEU A 632 8.81 33.95 7.58
CA LEU A 632 8.16 35.23 7.31
C LEU A 632 9.14 36.28 6.77
N THR A 633 10.43 36.18 7.13
CA THR A 633 11.50 37.03 6.59
C THR A 633 12.27 36.39 5.43
N GLU A 634 11.74 35.30 4.85
CA GLU A 634 12.30 34.61 3.67
C GLU A 634 13.76 34.15 3.85
N THR A 635 14.16 33.95 5.10
CA THR A 635 15.52 33.58 5.49
C THR A 635 15.64 32.06 5.52
N LEU A 636 16.67 31.53 4.85
CA LEU A 636 16.93 30.09 4.81
C LEU A 636 17.65 29.59 6.07
N THR A 637 17.43 28.33 6.38
CA THR A 637 18.17 27.60 7.41
C THR A 637 18.97 26.49 6.74
N SER A 638 20.28 26.46 6.98
CA SER A 638 21.21 25.53 6.35
C SER A 638 21.01 24.08 6.81
N ASP A 639 21.54 23.15 6.02
CA ASP A 639 21.49 21.72 6.33
C ASP A 639 22.51 21.36 7.43
N CYS A 640 21.99 21.05 8.62
CA CYS A 640 22.80 20.72 9.80
C CYS A 640 23.63 19.43 9.69
N ALA A 641 23.48 18.65 8.61
CA ALA A 641 24.35 17.49 8.34
C ALA A 641 25.71 17.87 7.74
N PHE A 642 25.77 19.00 7.02
CA PHE A 642 26.95 19.39 6.23
C PHE A 642 27.50 20.77 6.61
N TYR A 643 26.71 21.55 7.34
CA TYR A 643 27.05 22.89 7.80
C TYR A 643 26.82 22.98 9.33
N ASP A 644 26.53 24.17 9.83
CA ASP A 644 26.35 24.42 11.26
C ASP A 644 25.08 23.78 11.84
N CYS A 645 25.16 23.39 13.12
CA CYS A 645 24.02 22.85 13.85
C CYS A 645 22.88 23.88 13.94
N SER A 646 21.66 23.47 13.61
CA SER A 646 20.48 24.34 13.69
C SER A 646 19.96 24.54 15.12
N SER A 647 20.54 23.84 16.11
CA SER A 647 20.17 23.90 17.54
C SER A 647 18.68 23.64 17.81
N CYS A 648 18.10 22.63 17.13
CA CYS A 648 16.68 22.30 17.23
C CYS A 648 16.25 21.57 18.52
N GLY A 649 17.19 21.25 19.42
CA GLY A 649 16.94 20.50 20.67
C GLY A 649 17.15 18.99 20.59
N VAL A 650 17.08 18.40 19.38
CA VAL A 650 17.03 16.92 19.24
C VAL A 650 18.36 16.21 19.49
N CYS A 651 19.48 16.70 18.94
CA CYS A 651 20.75 15.97 19.05
C CYS A 651 21.31 16.07 20.49
N GLY A 652 21.68 14.93 21.08
CA GLY A 652 22.19 14.86 22.45
C GLY A 652 22.44 13.43 22.92
N ASP A 653 22.69 13.25 24.23
CA ASP A 653 23.01 11.94 24.80
C ASP A 653 21.83 10.95 24.73
N GLU A 654 20.59 11.43 24.84
CA GLU A 654 19.39 10.58 24.86
C GLU A 654 18.94 10.15 23.46
N MET A 655 18.89 11.09 22.51
CA MET A 655 18.35 10.88 21.15
C MET A 655 19.44 10.61 20.10
N GLY A 656 20.71 10.70 20.50
CA GLY A 656 21.86 10.53 19.62
C GLY A 656 22.12 11.73 18.71
N ASN A 657 22.96 11.53 17.71
CA ASN A 657 23.36 12.55 16.72
C ASN A 657 23.05 12.08 15.30
N ASN A 658 23.12 13.00 14.33
CA ASN A 658 23.04 12.63 12.92
C ASN A 658 24.16 11.64 12.58
N ILE A 659 23.79 10.53 11.94
CA ILE A 659 24.72 9.54 11.41
C ILE A 659 24.70 9.70 9.89
N THR A 660 25.75 10.32 9.34
CA THR A 660 25.97 10.44 7.90
C THR A 660 27.18 9.63 7.48
N ILE A 661 27.03 8.77 6.48
CA ILE A 661 28.11 7.88 6.04
C ILE A 661 28.71 8.45 4.75
N ALA A 662 30.04 8.50 4.69
CA ALA A 662 30.75 8.96 3.51
C ALA A 662 30.48 8.02 2.31
N PRO A 663 30.18 8.56 1.11
CA PRO A 663 29.85 7.72 -0.02
C PRO A 663 31.08 7.00 -0.57
N PRO A 664 30.96 5.74 -1.01
CA PRO A 664 32.02 5.06 -1.73
C PRO A 664 32.17 5.65 -3.15
N PRO A 665 33.31 5.41 -3.83
CA PRO A 665 33.53 5.85 -5.20
C PRO A 665 32.42 5.38 -6.16
N VAL A 666 32.03 6.25 -7.09
CA VAL A 666 31.00 5.92 -8.09
C VAL A 666 31.63 5.05 -9.19
N PRO A 667 31.16 3.81 -9.42
CA PRO A 667 31.69 2.96 -10.48
C PRO A 667 31.25 3.47 -11.86
N GLU A 668 32.00 3.08 -12.90
CA GLU A 668 31.60 3.39 -14.28
C GLU A 668 30.27 2.71 -14.64
N TYR A 669 29.45 3.41 -15.43
CA TYR A 669 28.17 2.87 -15.87
C TYR A 669 28.38 1.76 -16.91
N GLY A 670 28.07 0.52 -16.53
CA GLY A 670 28.20 -0.65 -17.41
C GLY A 670 27.16 -0.74 -18.52
N GLY A 671 26.29 0.26 -18.70
CA GLY A 671 25.23 0.26 -19.73
C GLY A 671 23.92 -0.41 -19.28
N VAL A 672 22.94 -0.47 -20.17
CA VAL A 672 21.63 -1.08 -19.88
C VAL A 672 21.73 -2.60 -20.05
N HIS A 673 21.27 -3.35 -19.06
CA HIS A 673 21.10 -4.80 -19.18
C HIS A 673 19.93 -5.11 -20.13
N ILE A 674 20.20 -5.90 -21.18
CA ILE A 674 19.18 -6.47 -22.06
C ILE A 674 19.13 -7.96 -21.75
N PRO A 675 18.06 -8.46 -21.09
CA PRO A 675 17.92 -9.88 -20.81
C PRO A 675 17.89 -10.67 -22.12
N SER A 676 18.52 -11.84 -22.14
CA SER A 676 18.54 -12.67 -23.35
C SER A 676 17.12 -13.12 -23.75
N THR A 677 16.84 -12.97 -25.04
CA THR A 677 15.64 -13.48 -25.69
C THR A 677 15.84 -14.87 -26.29
N ASP A 678 17.07 -15.40 -26.22
CA ASP A 678 17.42 -16.69 -26.79
C ASP A 678 16.70 -17.80 -26.04
N THR A 679 16.24 -18.80 -26.77
CA THR A 679 15.56 -19.97 -26.21
C THR A 679 16.27 -21.21 -26.75
N LYS A 680 16.90 -21.97 -25.84
CA LYS A 680 17.57 -23.23 -26.16
C LYS A 680 16.72 -24.44 -25.80
N GLN A 681 15.89 -24.34 -24.76
CA GLN A 681 15.05 -25.43 -24.30
C GLN A 681 13.63 -24.93 -24.00
N ARG A 682 12.63 -25.79 -24.21
CA ARG A 682 11.27 -25.56 -23.75
C ARG A 682 10.85 -26.70 -22.84
N VAL A 683 10.57 -26.39 -21.59
CA VAL A 683 10.06 -27.37 -20.63
C VAL A 683 8.57 -27.18 -20.47
N ARG A 684 7.79 -28.23 -20.77
CA ARG A 684 6.36 -28.27 -20.50
C ARG A 684 6.10 -28.97 -19.19
N VAL A 685 5.30 -28.36 -18.34
CA VAL A 685 5.05 -28.80 -16.97
C VAL A 685 3.55 -28.91 -16.73
N ALA A 686 3.14 -29.97 -16.04
CA ALA A 686 1.81 -30.07 -15.47
C ALA A 686 1.88 -29.78 -13.97
N PHE A 687 1.13 -28.77 -13.53
CA PHE A 687 0.96 -28.41 -12.14
C PHE A 687 -0.37 -28.92 -11.60
N GLU A 688 -0.36 -29.37 -10.36
CA GLU A 688 -1.56 -29.44 -9.54
C GLU A 688 -1.74 -28.10 -8.83
N LYS A 689 -2.99 -27.62 -8.76
CA LYS A 689 -3.43 -26.40 -8.07
C LYS A 689 -4.63 -26.75 -7.19
N ARG A 690 -4.43 -26.80 -5.88
CA ARG A 690 -5.40 -27.23 -4.86
C ARG A 690 -5.35 -26.34 -3.62
N GLY A 691 -6.29 -26.56 -2.70
CA GLY A 691 -6.34 -25.86 -1.41
C GLY A 691 -6.40 -24.34 -1.58
N ALA A 692 -5.64 -23.63 -0.74
CA ALA A 692 -5.54 -22.16 -0.75
C ALA A 692 -5.26 -21.55 -2.14
N MET A 693 -4.52 -22.27 -2.99
CA MET A 693 -4.14 -21.78 -4.31
C MET A 693 -5.33 -21.65 -5.27
N SER A 694 -6.48 -22.29 -5.01
CA SER A 694 -7.70 -22.03 -5.79
C SER A 694 -8.18 -20.58 -5.68
N LEU A 695 -7.80 -19.88 -4.60
CA LEU A 695 -8.10 -18.46 -4.39
C LEU A 695 -7.06 -17.51 -5.00
N ALA A 696 -6.03 -18.02 -5.68
CA ALA A 696 -5.13 -17.20 -6.46
C ALA A 696 -5.74 -16.92 -7.84
N SER A 697 -5.88 -15.64 -8.17
CA SER A 697 -6.28 -15.23 -9.52
C SER A 697 -5.22 -15.67 -10.55
N HIS A 698 -5.57 -15.65 -11.84
CA HIS A 698 -4.62 -15.98 -12.89
C HIS A 698 -3.35 -15.09 -12.86
N LEU A 699 -3.52 -13.80 -12.53
CA LEU A 699 -2.39 -12.86 -12.43
C LEU A 699 -1.53 -13.12 -11.19
N ASP A 700 -2.14 -13.45 -10.05
CA ASP A 700 -1.41 -13.83 -8.83
C ASP A 700 -0.63 -15.13 -9.04
N TYR A 701 -1.25 -16.12 -9.70
CA TYR A 701 -0.60 -17.39 -10.03
C TYR A 701 0.60 -17.21 -10.98
N SER A 702 0.44 -16.38 -12.02
CA SER A 702 1.52 -16.05 -12.94
C SER A 702 2.71 -15.37 -12.24
N ARG A 703 2.43 -14.42 -11.34
CA ARG A 703 3.46 -13.76 -10.51
C ARG A 703 4.14 -14.71 -9.54
N MET A 704 3.37 -15.59 -8.91
CA MET A 704 3.92 -16.64 -8.05
C MET A 704 4.93 -17.51 -8.81
N LEU A 705 4.59 -17.93 -10.03
CA LEU A 705 5.50 -18.72 -10.87
C LEU A 705 6.76 -17.93 -11.26
N ASP A 706 6.65 -16.64 -11.61
CA ASP A 706 7.83 -15.78 -11.87
C ASP A 706 8.77 -15.74 -10.65
N ARG A 707 8.22 -15.49 -9.46
CA ARG A 707 9.01 -15.46 -8.22
C ARG A 707 9.64 -16.83 -7.90
N ALA A 708 8.91 -17.92 -8.07
CA ALA A 708 9.42 -19.28 -7.81
C ALA A 708 10.59 -19.63 -8.75
N ILE A 709 10.50 -19.29 -10.03
CA ILE A 709 11.58 -19.49 -11.01
C ILE A 709 12.84 -18.70 -10.62
N ARG A 710 12.66 -17.46 -10.14
CA ARG A 710 13.76 -16.60 -9.71
C ARG A 710 14.45 -17.15 -8.47
N ARG A 711 13.70 -17.55 -7.44
CA ARG A 711 14.28 -18.19 -6.24
C ARG A 711 15.01 -19.49 -6.60
N ALA A 712 14.41 -20.30 -7.48
CA ALA A 712 15.00 -21.53 -8.00
C ALA A 712 16.25 -21.29 -8.88
N SER A 713 16.55 -20.03 -9.22
CA SER A 713 17.67 -19.62 -10.09
C SER A 713 17.66 -20.37 -11.43
N LEU A 714 16.48 -20.55 -12.03
CA LEU A 714 16.33 -21.25 -13.29
C LEU A 714 16.68 -20.34 -14.48
N PRO A 715 17.32 -20.88 -15.55
CA PRO A 715 17.80 -20.09 -16.67
C PRO A 715 16.65 -19.72 -17.62
N ILE A 716 15.72 -18.87 -17.19
CA ILE A 716 14.56 -18.46 -17.99
C ILE A 716 14.96 -17.48 -19.11
N SER A 717 14.30 -17.61 -20.26
CA SER A 717 14.37 -16.68 -21.39
C SER A 717 13.34 -15.57 -21.24
N PHE A 718 13.63 -14.37 -21.77
CA PHE A 718 12.77 -13.20 -21.62
C PHE A 718 12.10 -12.77 -22.93
N THR A 719 11.00 -12.04 -22.84
CA THR A 719 10.38 -11.35 -23.96
C THR A 719 11.25 -10.15 -24.36
N GLY A 720 11.23 -9.80 -25.65
CA GLY A 720 11.81 -8.53 -26.10
C GLY A 720 10.96 -7.33 -25.65
N GLY A 721 11.50 -6.12 -25.84
CA GLY A 721 10.81 -4.86 -25.56
C GLY A 721 11.27 -4.14 -24.30
N PHE A 722 10.53 -3.12 -23.88
CA PHE A 722 10.95 -2.20 -22.81
C PHE A 722 10.77 -2.73 -21.38
N HIS A 723 9.89 -3.73 -21.21
CA HIS A 723 9.63 -4.40 -19.94
C HIS A 723 9.74 -5.91 -20.19
N PRO A 724 10.97 -6.45 -20.22
CA PRO A 724 11.21 -7.86 -20.49
C PRO A 724 10.56 -8.70 -19.39
N ARG A 725 9.67 -9.61 -19.80
CA ARG A 725 9.00 -10.56 -18.90
C ARG A 725 9.55 -11.96 -19.13
N PRO A 726 9.66 -12.80 -18.10
CA PRO A 726 10.01 -14.19 -18.31
C PRO A 726 8.98 -14.86 -19.24
N ARG A 727 9.46 -15.70 -20.16
CA ARG A 727 8.62 -16.40 -21.12
C ARG A 727 7.96 -17.63 -20.47
N ILE A 728 6.88 -17.36 -19.77
CA ILE A 728 6.00 -18.34 -19.14
C ILE A 728 4.67 -18.30 -19.89
N THR A 729 4.18 -19.44 -20.38
CA THR A 729 2.89 -19.53 -21.07
C THR A 729 2.01 -20.54 -20.37
N ILE A 730 1.00 -20.05 -19.65
CA ILE A 730 -0.04 -20.87 -19.03
C ILE A 730 -1.07 -21.24 -20.10
N ALA A 731 -1.48 -22.51 -20.17
CA ALA A 731 -2.36 -23.02 -21.22
C ALA A 731 -3.74 -22.36 -21.22
N ALA A 732 -4.33 -22.19 -20.04
CA ALA A 732 -5.64 -21.59 -19.87
C ALA A 732 -5.72 -20.87 -18.52
N ALA A 733 -6.43 -19.74 -18.49
CA ALA A 733 -6.75 -19.09 -17.23
C ALA A 733 -7.91 -19.84 -16.57
N LEU A 734 -7.65 -20.47 -15.43
CA LEU A 734 -8.70 -21.07 -14.62
C LEU A 734 -9.62 -20.00 -14.03
N PRO A 735 -10.94 -20.26 -13.94
CA PRO A 735 -11.83 -19.39 -13.20
C PRO A 735 -11.42 -19.33 -11.73
N PHE A 736 -11.64 -18.17 -11.11
CA PHE A 736 -11.35 -17.94 -9.70
C PHE A 736 -12.09 -18.96 -8.81
N GLY A 737 -11.40 -19.53 -7.82
CA GLY A 737 -11.92 -20.61 -6.98
C GLY A 737 -11.83 -22.01 -7.60
N GLY A 738 -11.34 -22.13 -8.85
CA GLY A 738 -11.11 -23.42 -9.49
C GLY A 738 -9.84 -24.12 -9.01
N THR A 739 -9.92 -25.42 -8.82
CA THR A 739 -8.77 -26.32 -8.63
C THR A 739 -8.43 -27.01 -9.95
N ALA A 740 -7.18 -27.44 -10.11
CA ALA A 740 -6.76 -28.23 -11.26
C ALA A 740 -5.81 -29.34 -10.84
N ASP A 741 -6.01 -30.53 -11.42
CA ASP A 741 -5.06 -31.64 -11.23
C ASP A 741 -3.85 -31.52 -12.15
N LYS A 742 -4.03 -30.91 -13.33
CA LYS A 742 -3.00 -30.79 -14.39
C LYS A 742 -3.18 -29.51 -15.19
N GLU A 743 -2.84 -28.37 -14.60
CA GLU A 743 -2.68 -27.12 -15.34
C GLU A 743 -1.36 -27.13 -16.09
N LEU A 744 -1.41 -26.92 -17.41
CA LEU A 744 -0.21 -26.99 -18.24
C LEU A 744 0.45 -25.62 -18.41
N VAL A 745 1.76 -25.58 -18.27
CA VAL A 745 2.57 -24.37 -18.43
C VAL A 745 3.83 -24.68 -19.24
N ASP A 746 4.15 -23.82 -20.20
CA ASP A 746 5.42 -23.85 -20.94
C ASP A 746 6.39 -22.82 -20.34
N PHE A 747 7.62 -23.26 -20.06
CA PHE A 747 8.75 -22.42 -19.68
C PHE A 747 9.79 -22.43 -20.80
N MET A 748 10.22 -21.25 -21.25
CA MET A 748 11.30 -21.12 -22.23
C MET A 748 12.60 -20.83 -21.52
N LEU A 749 13.62 -21.67 -21.69
CA LEU A 749 14.91 -21.54 -21.03
C LEU A 749 15.98 -21.07 -22.02
N LYS A 750 16.89 -20.20 -21.54
CA LYS A 750 18.05 -19.70 -22.31
C LYS A 750 19.18 -20.73 -22.39
N GLU A 751 19.18 -21.71 -21.48
CA GLU A 751 20.18 -22.78 -21.36
C GLU A 751 19.45 -24.12 -21.21
N GLU A 752 20.09 -25.19 -21.67
CA GLU A 752 19.59 -26.55 -21.43
C GLU A 752 19.91 -26.96 -20.00
N ILE A 753 18.91 -27.53 -19.33
CA ILE A 753 19.03 -28.13 -17.99
C ILE A 753 18.35 -29.50 -18.02
N ASP A 754 18.85 -30.43 -17.20
CA ASP A 754 18.16 -31.69 -16.98
C ASP A 754 16.75 -31.44 -16.42
N VAL A 755 15.75 -32.11 -17.00
CA VAL A 755 14.34 -31.89 -16.64
C VAL A 755 14.05 -32.30 -15.21
N SER A 756 14.74 -33.32 -14.69
CA SER A 756 14.59 -33.75 -13.29
C SER A 756 15.15 -32.70 -12.34
N GLN A 757 16.31 -32.12 -12.68
CA GLN A 757 16.89 -31.00 -11.94
C GLN A 757 15.99 -29.75 -12.00
N PHE A 758 15.44 -29.41 -13.18
CA PHE A 758 14.47 -28.33 -13.34
C PHE A 758 13.27 -28.54 -12.41
N LYS A 759 12.68 -29.75 -12.43
CA LYS A 759 11.53 -30.08 -11.58
C LYS A 759 11.91 -29.89 -10.12
N GLN A 760 13.01 -30.50 -9.66
CA GLN A 760 13.41 -30.46 -8.26
C GLN A 760 13.60 -29.03 -7.75
N LYS A 761 14.29 -28.19 -8.53
CA LYS A 761 14.53 -26.79 -8.17
C LYS A 761 13.24 -25.97 -8.11
N LEU A 762 12.35 -26.13 -9.10
CA LEU A 762 11.10 -25.37 -9.13
C LEU A 762 10.13 -25.82 -8.04
N ASP A 763 9.94 -27.13 -7.86
CA ASP A 763 8.99 -27.72 -6.90
C ASP A 763 9.31 -27.29 -5.45
N ALA A 764 10.60 -27.15 -5.11
CA ALA A 764 11.06 -26.67 -3.81
C ALA A 764 10.66 -25.21 -3.49
N GLU A 765 10.36 -24.42 -4.52
CA GLU A 765 10.03 -23.00 -4.40
C GLU A 765 8.53 -22.71 -4.54
N LEU A 766 7.70 -23.73 -4.78
CA LEU A 766 6.25 -23.57 -4.92
C LEU A 766 5.56 -23.47 -3.55
N PRO A 767 4.50 -22.65 -3.43
CA PRO A 767 3.70 -22.60 -2.21
C PRO A 767 2.87 -23.88 -2.03
N GLN A 768 2.47 -24.15 -0.78
CA GLN A 768 1.53 -25.22 -0.46
C GLN A 768 0.27 -25.14 -1.33
N GLY A 769 -0.22 -26.30 -1.77
CA GLY A 769 -1.33 -26.39 -2.70
C GLY A 769 -0.94 -26.26 -4.18
N THR A 770 0.35 -26.02 -4.49
CA THR A 770 0.88 -26.16 -5.85
C THR A 770 2.00 -27.20 -5.88
N ARG A 771 1.97 -28.15 -6.81
CA ARG A 771 3.08 -29.11 -7.03
C ARG A 771 3.23 -29.49 -8.49
N ILE A 772 4.44 -29.90 -8.88
CA ILE A 772 4.69 -30.42 -10.23
C ILE A 772 4.30 -31.90 -10.30
N VAL A 773 3.32 -32.22 -11.14
CA VAL A 773 2.92 -33.61 -11.44
C VAL A 773 3.94 -34.26 -12.36
N TRP A 774 4.33 -33.57 -13.43
CA TRP A 774 5.40 -33.98 -14.33
C TRP A 774 5.97 -32.77 -15.08
N ALA A 775 7.22 -32.90 -15.51
CA ALA A 775 7.88 -31.98 -16.42
C ALA A 775 8.49 -32.79 -17.57
N ARG A 776 8.49 -32.23 -18.79
CA ARG A 776 9.13 -32.86 -19.95
C ARG A 776 9.72 -31.81 -20.88
N ASP A 777 10.80 -32.19 -21.53
CA ASP A 777 11.34 -31.42 -22.64
C ASP A 777 10.39 -31.54 -23.85
N VAL A 778 10.23 -30.45 -24.57
CA VAL A 778 9.48 -30.40 -25.83
C VAL A 778 10.28 -29.56 -26.85
N PRO A 779 10.20 -29.87 -28.15
CA PRO A 779 10.91 -29.09 -29.16
C PRO A 779 10.61 -27.59 -29.03
N VAL A 780 11.64 -26.74 -29.04
CA VAL A 780 11.51 -25.28 -28.88
C VAL A 780 10.54 -24.66 -29.89
N LYS A 781 10.45 -25.24 -31.10
CA LYS A 781 9.56 -24.80 -32.19
C LYS A 781 8.13 -25.34 -32.10
N SER A 782 7.80 -26.19 -31.12
CA SER A 782 6.43 -26.68 -30.94
C SER A 782 5.45 -25.51 -30.74
N PRO A 783 4.16 -25.65 -31.12
CA PRO A 783 3.17 -24.65 -30.80
C PRO A 783 3.05 -24.45 -29.28
N ALA A 784 2.69 -23.23 -28.86
CA ALA A 784 2.49 -22.91 -27.44
C ALA A 784 1.38 -23.81 -26.85
N VAL A 785 1.51 -24.15 -25.57
CA VAL A 785 0.53 -25.04 -24.91
C VAL A 785 -0.90 -24.50 -24.93
N SER A 786 -1.08 -23.18 -24.91
CA SER A 786 -2.39 -22.52 -25.06
C SER A 786 -3.04 -22.73 -26.43
N VAL A 787 -2.27 -23.02 -27.48
CA VAL A 787 -2.76 -23.34 -28.83
C VAL A 787 -3.03 -24.83 -28.97
N LEU A 788 -2.27 -25.68 -28.27
CA LEU A 788 -2.43 -27.15 -28.34
C LEU A 788 -3.59 -27.67 -27.50
N MET A 789 -4.08 -26.89 -26.55
CA MET A 789 -5.18 -27.30 -25.68
C MET A 789 -6.48 -27.42 -26.49
N CYS A 790 -6.91 -28.65 -26.73
CA CYS A 790 -8.09 -28.99 -27.54
C CYS A 790 -9.24 -29.59 -26.74
N SER A 791 -9.12 -29.75 -25.42
CA SER A 791 -10.20 -30.17 -24.52
C SER A 791 -9.78 -29.96 -23.07
N ALA A 792 -10.78 -29.86 -22.18
CA ALA A 792 -10.57 -29.86 -20.74
C ALA A 792 -11.52 -30.87 -20.11
N THR A 793 -11.03 -31.55 -19.08
CA THR A 793 -11.86 -32.46 -18.27
C THR A 793 -12.27 -31.73 -17.01
N TYR A 794 -13.57 -31.63 -16.78
CA TYR A 794 -14.12 -30.99 -15.59
C TYR A 794 -14.63 -32.06 -14.64
N VAL A 795 -14.28 -31.90 -13.37
CA VAL A 795 -14.99 -32.53 -12.27
C VAL A 795 -15.89 -31.45 -11.70
N ILE A 796 -17.19 -31.73 -11.72
CA ILE A 796 -18.21 -30.90 -11.09
C ILE A 796 -18.77 -31.72 -9.94
N ALA A 797 -18.70 -31.16 -8.73
CA ALA A 797 -19.41 -31.70 -7.58
C ALA A 797 -20.59 -30.78 -7.27
N ILE A 798 -21.73 -31.42 -7.04
CA ILE A 798 -23.02 -30.79 -6.89
C ILE A 798 -23.45 -31.11 -5.47
N ASP A 799 -23.77 -30.06 -4.70
CA ASP A 799 -24.38 -30.22 -3.40
C ASP A 799 -25.89 -30.38 -3.63
N ALA A 800 -26.43 -31.52 -3.24
CA ALA A 800 -27.83 -31.85 -3.49
C ALA A 800 -28.45 -32.42 -2.21
N GLU A 801 -29.50 -31.76 -1.73
CA GLU A 801 -30.26 -32.20 -0.56
C GLU A 801 -30.92 -33.57 -0.78
N ASP A 802 -31.22 -33.90 -2.05
CA ASP A 802 -31.84 -35.17 -2.45
C ASP A 802 -30.93 -35.95 -3.42
N MET A 803 -30.31 -37.01 -2.89
CA MET A 803 -29.47 -37.92 -3.66
C MET A 803 -30.26 -38.96 -4.47
N SER A 804 -31.60 -38.98 -4.37
CA SER A 804 -32.47 -39.91 -5.11
C SER A 804 -32.67 -39.52 -6.59
N ILE A 805 -32.20 -38.34 -6.99
CA ILE A 805 -32.24 -37.86 -8.37
C ILE A 805 -31.39 -38.78 -9.27
N ASN A 806 -31.94 -39.16 -10.43
CA ASN A 806 -31.17 -39.90 -11.45
C ASN A 806 -30.17 -38.97 -12.15
N TRP A 807 -29.00 -38.81 -11.54
CA TRP A 807 -27.91 -37.96 -12.06
C TRP A 807 -27.47 -38.32 -13.47
N ASN A 808 -27.57 -39.59 -13.88
CA ASN A 808 -27.22 -40.01 -15.24
C ASN A 808 -28.16 -39.39 -16.28
N ASP A 809 -29.44 -39.26 -15.97
CA ASP A 809 -30.42 -38.62 -16.87
C ASP A 809 -30.23 -37.10 -16.91
N VAL A 810 -29.95 -36.45 -15.77
CA VAL A 810 -29.63 -35.01 -15.71
C VAL A 810 -28.41 -34.69 -16.57
N ILE A 811 -27.34 -35.47 -16.41
CA ILE A 811 -26.11 -35.33 -17.19
C ILE A 811 -26.37 -35.53 -18.68
N ARG A 812 -27.13 -36.58 -19.03
CA ARG A 812 -27.46 -36.85 -20.43
C ARG A 812 -28.16 -35.64 -21.05
N ARG A 813 -29.15 -35.07 -20.36
CA ARG A 813 -29.87 -33.87 -20.81
C ARG A 813 -28.94 -32.65 -20.97
N VAL A 814 -28.02 -32.43 -20.03
CA VAL A 814 -27.04 -31.32 -20.12
C VAL A 814 -26.04 -31.51 -21.26
N LEU A 815 -25.63 -32.76 -21.56
CA LEU A 815 -24.75 -33.03 -22.70
C LEU A 815 -25.51 -32.95 -24.04
N GLU A 816 -26.82 -33.23 -24.04
CA GLU A 816 -27.71 -33.14 -25.20
C GLU A 816 -28.20 -31.71 -25.47
N SER A 817 -28.16 -30.79 -24.49
CA SER A 817 -28.72 -29.43 -24.59
C SER A 817 -27.94 -28.48 -25.52
N GLY A 818 -26.88 -28.95 -26.19
CA GLY A 818 -26.07 -28.15 -27.09
C GLY A 818 -25.18 -27.12 -26.36
N PRO A 819 -24.55 -26.18 -27.11
CA PRO A 819 -23.69 -25.17 -26.53
C PRO A 819 -24.47 -24.25 -25.57
N VAL A 820 -23.96 -24.08 -24.36
CA VAL A 820 -24.50 -23.10 -23.39
C VAL A 820 -23.83 -21.76 -23.65
N GLU A 821 -24.61 -20.76 -24.06
CA GLU A 821 -24.12 -19.39 -24.15
C GLU A 821 -23.95 -18.81 -22.74
N VAL A 822 -22.72 -18.45 -22.40
CA VAL A 822 -22.39 -17.84 -21.10
C VAL A 822 -22.10 -16.36 -21.33
N GLU A 823 -22.97 -15.49 -20.85
CA GLU A 823 -22.73 -14.04 -20.88
C GLU A 823 -21.60 -13.70 -19.89
N LYS A 824 -20.49 -13.20 -20.44
CA LYS A 824 -19.28 -12.89 -19.67
C LYS A 824 -19.37 -11.48 -19.10
N VAL A 825 -20.08 -11.31 -17.98
CA VAL A 825 -20.15 -10.02 -17.27
C VAL A 825 -18.81 -9.73 -16.61
N SER A 826 -18.24 -8.56 -16.87
CA SER A 826 -16.94 -8.18 -16.31
C SER A 826 -17.07 -7.69 -14.84
N LYS A 827 -16.58 -8.51 -13.89
CA LYS A 827 -16.53 -8.41 -12.38
C LYS A 827 -17.68 -9.12 -11.63
N PRO A 828 -17.40 -9.74 -10.45
CA PRO A 828 -17.37 -11.20 -10.33
C PRO A 828 -18.70 -11.84 -9.91
N CYS A 829 -18.77 -13.16 -10.17
CA CYS A 829 -19.49 -14.22 -9.42
C CYS A 829 -20.59 -14.99 -10.20
N TRP A 830 -20.14 -16.08 -10.83
CA TRP A 830 -20.82 -17.39 -11.01
C TRP A 830 -22.32 -17.46 -11.33
N ALA A 831 -22.77 -16.83 -12.40
CA ALA A 831 -23.97 -17.33 -13.08
C ALA A 831 -23.57 -18.47 -14.05
N PHE A 832 -23.49 -19.70 -13.54
CA PHE A 832 -23.89 -20.84 -14.37
C PHE A 832 -25.38 -21.02 -14.11
N ALA A 833 -26.21 -20.26 -14.82
CA ALA A 833 -27.58 -20.65 -15.01
C ALA A 833 -27.57 -21.76 -16.06
N LEU A 834 -27.57 -23.02 -15.61
CA LEU A 834 -28.12 -24.08 -16.43
C LEU A 834 -29.62 -24.04 -16.17
N ASP A 835 -30.36 -23.40 -17.07
CA ASP A 835 -31.82 -23.58 -17.17
C ASP A 835 -32.15 -25.00 -17.65
#